data_AF-A0A960YYY9-F1
#
_entry.id   AF-A0A960YYY9-F1
#
_cell.length_a   1.000
_cell.length_b   1.000
_cell.length_c   1.000
_cell.angle_alpha   90.00
_cell.angle_beta   90.00
_cell.angle_gamma   90.00
#
_symmetry.space_group_name_H-M   'P 1'
#
loop_
_entity.id
_entity.type
_entity.pdbx_description
1 polymer ?
#
loop_
_entity_poly.entity_id
_entity_poly.type
_entity_poly.pdbx_seq_one_letter_code
_entity_poly.pdbx_strand_id
1 'polypeptide(L)'
;MDLLYKAISSQIDSSVRRECLVFWNDPTGLFEPFISKLKEEIEDGGKKYKLIHFQGSFLESILELHSMMQDIKKPDCLVYVPYIRREEIKDTPFLEAYLSSTTLPDLPSDLLDLISGGYLSPEQLEKCKESIPSGYKAMEMAIGGEEIDPSIFSTPEVVNEFSIQLLCGETTFLDHLESHPEGTLSIIRNAFEKNFGYLPEIESLLFDEREREYSEKKQDHSIFRIPLGFYLLGREYVSDLENCNPNSEFLQKLQKMGNLYLDNIQNVLNKLRKNYPEAYRILAREIEETGNFEDEKLKRKSEELGVIDTFIFEDTIHQKETLRLLETLKYHKAESIVEVRRSSFWYREEKNIGEFWKWVELTTRLQKQISISIENFKSNKTLKEVIEDYSKNLYKIDRDYRDFCKITNSILKHSEYSLDIRKVRQKIWEEYSIWMIEVNNHYQNLCESKGFLPDEDLQQRFFYHKYIKPFMELGKTAVFFVDAMRYEVGDILKEQLEGLGFNTNIFPIYAELPTSTSVGMNVLVPSTKSGELEPLFDKEERKLVGFQTGNRQVRTIQDRQKVLEEVGNIKVEWIRLDELYKNYNEKKSSLISAGLTVVHSEEIDKAGETGFLAKGFDFFQDTISKIKFCIERLKEFQFENYLIVSDHGFIEYDIDSEF
;
A
#
# COMPACT_ATOMS: atom_id res chain seq x y z
N MET A 1 -46.51 6.51 16.78
CA MET A 1 -46.52 7.99 17.01
C MET A 1 -45.07 8.44 17.18
N ASP A 2 -44.54 9.43 16.42
CA ASP A 2 -43.10 9.77 16.46
C ASP A 2 -42.68 10.48 17.76
N LEU A 3 -42.36 9.68 18.78
CA LEU A 3 -41.98 10.11 20.12
C LEU A 3 -40.57 10.70 20.15
N LEU A 4 -39.59 10.08 19.49
CA LEU A 4 -38.22 10.56 19.43
C LEU A 4 -38.12 11.83 18.59
N TYR A 5 -38.86 11.89 17.47
CA TYR A 5 -38.97 13.11 16.67
C TYR A 5 -39.42 14.30 17.52
N LYS A 6 -40.51 14.15 18.27
CA LYS A 6 -41.03 15.21 19.14
C LYS A 6 -40.03 15.61 20.21
N ALA A 7 -39.28 14.64 20.75
CA ALA A 7 -38.30 14.87 21.79
C ALA A 7 -37.09 15.68 21.29
N ILE A 8 -36.47 15.25 20.18
CA ILE A 8 -35.35 15.97 19.54
C ILE A 8 -35.81 17.33 19.02
N SER A 9 -36.95 17.38 18.31
CA SER A 9 -37.52 18.60 17.74
C SER A 9 -37.82 19.64 18.84
N SER A 10 -38.38 19.22 19.98
CA SER A 10 -38.61 20.13 21.12
C SER A 10 -37.31 20.66 21.73
N GLN A 11 -36.27 19.82 21.83
CA GLN A 11 -34.97 20.23 22.36
C GLN A 11 -34.28 21.24 21.42
N ILE A 12 -34.36 21.03 20.11
CA ILE A 12 -33.87 21.98 19.10
C ILE A 12 -34.67 23.29 19.18
N ASP A 13 -36.00 23.22 19.22
CA ASP A 13 -36.85 24.41 19.33
C ASP A 13 -36.51 25.24 20.58
N SER A 14 -36.23 24.57 21.70
CA SER A 14 -35.84 25.21 22.95
C SER A 14 -34.47 25.89 22.83
N SER A 15 -33.50 25.17 22.25
CA SER A 15 -32.12 25.64 22.09
C SER A 15 -32.05 26.84 21.15
N VAL A 16 -32.75 26.79 20.01
CA VAL A 16 -32.79 27.89 19.05
C VAL A 16 -33.52 29.11 19.64
N ARG A 17 -34.64 28.92 20.32
CA ARG A 17 -35.35 30.04 20.99
C ARG A 17 -34.52 30.77 22.04
N ARG A 18 -33.60 30.05 22.69
CA ARG A 18 -32.78 30.59 23.78
C ARG A 18 -31.50 31.24 23.27
N GLU A 19 -30.80 30.58 22.35
CA GLU A 19 -29.43 30.92 21.97
C GLU A 19 -29.33 31.52 20.55
N CYS A 20 -30.46 31.57 19.83
CA CYS A 20 -30.64 32.01 18.44
C CYS A 20 -29.88 31.12 17.43
N LEU A 21 -28.56 30.95 17.58
CA LEU A 21 -27.72 30.16 16.69
C LEU A 21 -27.28 28.84 17.35
N VAL A 22 -27.75 27.72 16.80
CA VAL A 22 -27.43 26.36 17.27
C VAL A 22 -26.67 25.60 16.18
N PHE A 23 -25.60 24.92 16.56
CA PHE A 23 -24.82 24.08 15.65
C PHE A 23 -24.89 22.62 16.07
N TRP A 24 -25.17 21.74 15.12
CA TRP A 24 -25.23 20.31 15.34
C TRP A 24 -24.25 19.63 14.39
N ASN A 25 -23.17 19.10 14.97
CA ASN A 25 -22.24 18.24 14.26
C ASN A 25 -22.68 16.78 14.44
N ASP A 26 -22.92 16.08 13.33
CA ASP A 26 -23.26 14.66 13.31
C ASP A 26 -22.20 13.89 12.50
N PRO A 27 -21.09 13.46 13.12
CA PRO A 27 -20.00 12.78 12.40
C PRO A 27 -20.42 11.49 11.71
N THR A 28 -21.49 10.84 12.17
CA THR A 28 -22.00 9.58 11.60
C THR A 28 -23.12 9.80 10.59
N GLY A 29 -23.68 11.01 10.51
CA GLY A 29 -24.83 11.35 9.67
C GLY A 29 -26.10 10.60 10.03
N LEU A 30 -26.16 10.07 11.26
CA LEU A 30 -27.21 9.18 11.71
C LEU A 30 -28.59 9.88 11.79
N PHE A 31 -28.62 11.20 11.98
CA PHE A 31 -29.84 12.01 12.09
C PHE A 31 -30.28 12.68 10.78
N GLU A 32 -29.67 12.35 9.63
CA GLU A 32 -30.12 12.89 8.33
C GLU A 32 -31.61 12.65 8.02
N PRO A 33 -32.21 11.48 8.35
CA PRO A 33 -33.64 11.28 8.15
C PRO A 33 -34.50 12.19 9.04
N PHE A 34 -34.03 12.51 10.25
CA PHE A 34 -34.69 13.48 11.13
C PHE A 34 -34.63 14.89 10.52
N ILE A 35 -33.46 15.31 10.03
CA ILE A 35 -33.24 16.63 9.43
C ILE A 35 -34.06 16.82 8.16
N SER A 36 -34.21 15.78 7.35
CA SER A 36 -35.05 15.82 6.14
C SER A 36 -36.51 16.12 6.49
N LYS A 37 -37.05 15.42 7.50
CA LYS A 37 -38.42 15.68 8.00
C LYS A 37 -38.57 17.04 8.67
N LEU A 38 -37.55 17.50 9.39
CA LEU A 38 -37.55 18.83 9.99
C LEU A 38 -37.54 19.94 8.93
N LYS A 39 -36.82 19.72 7.82
CA LYS A 39 -36.79 20.66 6.68
C LYS A 39 -38.18 20.86 6.09
N GLU A 40 -38.92 19.77 5.84
CA GLU A 40 -40.31 19.84 5.38
C GLU A 40 -41.19 20.66 6.34
N GLU A 41 -41.07 20.44 7.65
CA GLU A 41 -41.83 21.18 8.66
C GLU A 41 -41.48 22.68 8.71
N ILE A 42 -40.23 23.05 8.43
CA ILE A 42 -39.80 24.45 8.32
C ILE A 42 -40.38 25.09 7.06
N GLU A 43 -40.34 24.40 5.92
CA GLU A 43 -40.86 24.88 4.63
C GLU A 43 -42.38 25.09 4.67
N ASP A 44 -43.11 24.23 5.39
CA ASP A 44 -44.55 24.34 5.63
C ASP A 44 -44.92 25.43 6.67
N GLY A 45 -43.93 26.13 7.23
CA GLY A 45 -44.13 27.21 8.20
C GLY A 45 -44.43 26.73 9.64
N GLY A 46 -44.22 25.45 9.94
CA GLY A 46 -44.38 24.86 11.27
C GLY A 46 -43.32 25.31 12.28
N LYS A 47 -42.14 25.73 11.80
CA LYS A 47 -41.01 26.20 12.60
C LYS A 47 -40.61 27.63 12.22
N LYS A 48 -40.18 28.43 13.21
CA LYS A 48 -39.87 29.86 13.04
C LYS A 48 -38.38 30.16 12.80
N TYR A 49 -37.53 29.14 12.81
CA TYR A 49 -36.09 29.26 12.58
C TYR A 49 -35.71 28.67 11.23
N LYS A 50 -34.55 29.06 10.71
CA LYS A 50 -34.01 28.50 9.46
C LYS A 50 -33.09 27.31 9.72
N LEU A 51 -32.98 26.44 8.73
CA LEU A 51 -32.07 25.29 8.73
C LEU A 51 -31.03 25.47 7.63
N ILE A 52 -29.75 25.43 7.99
CA ILE A 52 -28.63 25.32 7.06
C ILE A 52 -28.14 23.88 7.13
N HIS A 53 -28.36 23.12 6.06
CA HIS A 53 -27.99 21.72 5.94
C HIS A 53 -26.80 21.59 4.99
N PHE A 54 -25.65 21.13 5.50
CA PHE A 54 -24.50 20.85 4.66
C PHE A 54 -24.73 19.59 3.81
N GLN A 55 -24.76 19.75 2.48
CA GLN A 55 -24.97 18.66 1.51
C GLN A 55 -23.74 18.43 0.60
N GLY A 56 -22.54 18.57 1.16
CA GLY A 56 -21.28 18.33 0.44
C GLY A 56 -20.68 19.53 -0.30
N SER A 57 -21.35 20.69 -0.34
CA SER A 57 -20.83 21.94 -0.93
C SER A 57 -20.62 23.01 0.15
N PHE A 58 -19.36 23.26 0.52
CA PHE A 58 -19.02 24.28 1.51
C PHE A 58 -19.38 25.69 1.03
N LEU A 59 -19.24 25.96 -0.27
CA LEU A 59 -19.50 27.28 -0.83
C LEU A 59 -20.97 27.67 -0.70
N GLU A 60 -21.89 26.75 -0.96
CA GLU A 60 -23.34 27.00 -0.86
C GLU A 60 -23.75 27.25 0.59
N SER A 61 -23.31 26.39 1.52
CA SER A 61 -23.63 26.54 2.95
C SER A 61 -23.06 27.83 3.53
N ILE A 62 -21.87 28.27 3.09
CA ILE A 62 -21.27 29.53 3.54
C ILE A 62 -21.97 30.75 2.94
N LEU A 63 -22.37 30.72 1.67
CA LEU A 63 -23.13 31.82 1.08
C LEU A 63 -24.47 32.02 1.81
N GLU A 64 -25.14 30.93 2.15
CA GLU A 64 -26.38 30.95 2.92
C GLU A 64 -26.15 31.48 4.35
N LEU A 65 -25.13 30.96 5.05
CA LEU A 65 -24.74 31.41 6.40
C LEU A 65 -24.31 32.88 6.44
N HIS A 66 -23.45 33.32 5.51
CA HIS A 66 -22.97 34.70 5.41
C HIS A 66 -24.08 35.69 5.12
N SER A 67 -25.08 35.31 4.31
CA SER A 67 -26.24 36.18 4.05
C SER A 67 -27.04 36.48 5.32
N MET A 68 -26.99 35.57 6.31
CA MET A 68 -27.74 35.67 7.56
C MET A 68 -26.94 36.28 8.71
N MET A 69 -25.61 36.19 8.68
CA MET A 69 -24.71 36.73 9.70
C MET A 69 -24.34 38.21 9.50
N GLN A 70 -24.90 38.88 8.49
CA GLN A 70 -24.67 40.32 8.23
C GLN A 70 -25.40 41.26 9.20
N ASP A 71 -26.37 40.75 9.96
CA ASP A 71 -27.14 41.53 10.94
C ASP A 71 -26.50 41.53 12.34
N ILE A 72 -26.71 42.60 13.10
CA ILE A 72 -26.15 42.77 14.47
C ILE A 72 -26.75 41.74 15.46
N LYS A 73 -27.90 41.14 15.11
CA LYS A 73 -28.61 40.17 15.94
C LYS A 73 -28.39 38.76 15.37
N LYS A 74 -27.99 37.80 16.23
CA LYS A 74 -27.87 36.39 15.85
C LYS A 74 -29.21 35.90 15.23
N PRO A 75 -29.20 35.25 14.06
CA PRO A 75 -30.41 34.72 13.44
C PRO A 75 -30.88 33.47 14.21
N ASP A 76 -32.21 33.28 14.28
CA ASP A 76 -32.80 32.01 14.75
C ASP A 76 -32.51 30.93 13.70
N CYS A 77 -31.48 30.13 13.94
CA CYS A 77 -30.91 29.23 12.94
C CYS A 77 -30.33 27.95 13.57
N LEU A 78 -30.62 26.81 12.93
CA LEU A 78 -29.95 25.53 13.14
C LEU A 78 -28.98 25.27 11.99
N VAL A 79 -27.70 25.06 12.29
CA VAL A 79 -26.68 24.61 11.33
C VAL A 79 -26.43 23.13 11.58
N TYR A 80 -26.72 22.28 10.60
CA TYR A 80 -26.52 20.84 10.68
C TYR A 80 -25.44 20.39 9.70
N VAL A 81 -24.41 19.71 10.23
CA VAL A 81 -23.24 19.26 9.47
C VAL A 81 -23.04 17.76 9.67
N PRO A 82 -23.43 16.92 8.69
CA PRO A 82 -23.19 15.48 8.74
C PRO A 82 -21.80 15.11 8.22
N TYR A 83 -21.30 13.93 8.62
CA TYR A 83 -20.09 13.25 8.10
C TYR A 83 -18.75 13.99 8.28
N ILE A 84 -18.70 15.03 9.11
CA ILE A 84 -17.46 15.75 9.45
C ILE A 84 -17.12 15.46 10.91
N ARG A 85 -15.90 14.97 11.17
CA ARG A 85 -15.45 14.75 12.55
C ARG A 85 -15.26 16.08 13.25
N ARG A 86 -15.53 16.13 14.55
CA ARG A 86 -15.46 17.37 15.32
C ARG A 86 -14.08 18.04 15.25
N GLU A 87 -13.01 17.24 15.24
CA GLU A 87 -11.63 17.73 15.15
C GLU A 87 -11.33 18.39 13.80
N GLU A 88 -12.08 18.04 12.76
CA GLU A 88 -11.92 18.53 11.39
C GLU A 88 -12.68 19.84 11.16
N ILE A 89 -13.68 20.18 12.00
CA ILE A 89 -14.46 21.43 11.85
C ILE A 89 -13.56 22.66 11.80
N LYS A 90 -12.45 22.66 12.55
CA LYS A 90 -11.47 23.76 12.56
C LYS A 90 -10.80 24.02 11.20
N ASP A 91 -10.75 22.99 10.36
CA ASP A 91 -10.17 23.02 9.04
C ASP A 91 -11.26 23.22 7.96
N THR A 92 -12.52 23.41 8.38
CA THR A 92 -13.64 23.73 7.50
C THR A 92 -14.05 25.19 7.61
N PRO A 93 -14.72 25.73 6.58
CA PRO A 93 -15.34 27.06 6.65
C PRO A 93 -16.38 27.24 7.76
N PHE A 94 -16.86 26.15 8.39
CA PHE A 94 -17.84 26.22 9.48
C PHE A 94 -17.25 26.63 10.84
N LEU A 95 -15.93 26.79 10.96
CA LEU A 95 -15.27 27.14 12.23
C LEU A 95 -15.88 28.37 12.90
N GLU A 96 -16.18 29.42 12.14
CA GLU A 96 -16.75 30.66 12.70
C GLU A 96 -18.17 30.44 13.24
N ALA A 97 -19.00 29.70 12.50
CA ALA A 97 -20.35 29.32 12.94
C ALA A 97 -20.28 28.45 14.20
N TYR A 98 -19.39 27.47 14.21
CA TYR A 98 -19.18 26.55 15.32
C TYR A 98 -18.79 27.30 16.61
N LEU A 99 -17.78 28.17 16.56
CA LEU A 99 -17.32 28.97 17.71
C LEU A 99 -18.35 29.99 18.22
N SER A 100 -19.26 30.44 17.34
CA SER A 100 -20.25 31.49 17.66
C SER A 100 -21.61 30.95 18.11
N SER A 101 -21.78 29.63 18.08
CA SER A 101 -23.04 28.92 18.33
C SER A 101 -23.05 28.18 19.66
N THR A 102 -24.25 27.80 20.11
CA THR A 102 -24.39 26.73 21.09
C THR A 102 -24.43 25.39 20.37
N THR A 103 -23.55 24.46 20.78
CA THR A 103 -23.43 23.16 20.13
C THR A 103 -24.33 22.11 20.79
N LEU A 104 -25.06 21.34 19.98
CA LEU A 104 -25.65 20.09 20.45
C LEU A 104 -24.57 19.01 20.62
N PRO A 105 -24.80 18.00 21.49
CA PRO A 105 -23.89 16.87 21.61
C PRO A 105 -23.64 16.19 20.26
N ASP A 106 -22.38 15.88 20.01
CA ASP A 106 -21.84 15.20 18.83
C ASP A 106 -22.02 13.69 18.90
N LEU A 107 -22.00 13.12 20.11
CA LEU A 107 -22.31 11.72 20.35
C LEU A 107 -23.83 11.50 20.44
N PRO A 108 -24.41 10.53 19.68
CA PRO A 108 -25.83 10.22 19.76
C PRO A 108 -26.29 9.82 21.17
N SER A 109 -25.46 9.12 21.95
CA SER A 109 -25.73 8.77 23.35
C SER A 109 -25.99 9.98 24.24
N ASP A 110 -25.14 11.01 24.08
CA ASP A 110 -25.15 12.20 24.91
C ASP A 110 -26.33 13.11 24.52
N LEU A 111 -26.69 13.12 23.24
CA LEU A 111 -27.89 13.79 22.76
C LEU A 111 -29.15 13.12 23.34
N LEU A 112 -29.21 11.79 23.35
CA LEU A 112 -30.32 11.06 23.97
C LEU A 112 -30.41 11.37 25.47
N ASP A 113 -29.27 11.37 26.18
CA ASP A 113 -29.22 11.73 27.61
C ASP A 113 -29.68 13.17 27.86
N LEU A 114 -29.36 14.11 26.98
CA LEU A 114 -29.82 15.50 27.05
C LEU A 114 -31.36 15.60 26.92
N ILE A 115 -31.97 14.71 26.14
CA ILE A 115 -33.41 14.70 25.83
C ILE A 115 -34.24 13.96 26.91
N SER A 116 -33.57 13.23 27.82
CA SER A 116 -34.20 12.48 28.93
C SER A 116 -35.07 13.33 29.88
N GLY A 117 -34.97 14.65 29.82
CA GLY A 117 -35.80 15.62 30.56
C GLY A 117 -37.25 15.69 30.10
N GLY A 118 -38.02 14.61 30.25
CA GLY A 118 -39.49 14.64 30.24
C GLY A 118 -40.22 14.09 29.01
N TYR A 119 -39.51 13.54 28.01
CA TYR A 119 -40.12 13.02 26.77
C TYR A 119 -40.07 11.48 26.63
N LEU A 120 -39.02 10.84 27.12
CA LEU A 120 -38.80 9.39 27.04
C LEU A 120 -38.67 8.79 28.45
N SER A 121 -39.21 7.59 28.67
CA SER A 121 -38.96 6.85 29.90
C SER A 121 -37.51 6.34 29.96
N PRO A 122 -36.94 6.05 31.15
CA PRO A 122 -35.60 5.48 31.26
C PRO A 122 -35.41 4.19 30.45
N GLU A 123 -36.45 3.38 30.32
CA GLU A 123 -36.43 2.15 29.52
C GLU A 123 -36.41 2.42 28.02
N GLN A 124 -37.19 3.40 27.55
CA GLN A 124 -37.19 3.84 26.14
C GLN A 124 -35.86 4.47 25.75
N LEU A 125 -35.21 5.17 26.69
CA LEU A 125 -33.91 5.78 26.49
C LEU A 125 -32.81 4.71 26.32
N GLU A 126 -32.81 3.67 27.16
CA GLU A 126 -31.90 2.54 27.01
C GLU A 126 -32.11 1.82 25.66
N LYS A 127 -33.37 1.56 25.26
CA LYS A 127 -33.69 0.99 23.94
C LYS A 127 -33.16 1.81 22.76
N CYS A 128 -33.19 3.15 22.87
CA CYS A 128 -32.57 4.02 21.85
C CYS A 128 -31.06 3.88 21.82
N LYS A 129 -30.42 3.85 22.99
CA LYS A 129 -28.96 3.76 23.10
C LYS A 129 -28.45 2.42 22.56
N GLU A 130 -29.19 1.33 22.83
CA GLU A 130 -28.90 0.00 22.31
C GLU A 130 -29.04 -0.09 20.79
N SER A 131 -29.90 0.74 20.19
CA SER A 131 -30.12 0.79 18.74
C SER A 131 -29.10 1.64 17.98
N ILE A 132 -28.07 2.18 18.66
CA ILE A 132 -26.94 2.84 18.01
C ILE A 132 -25.96 1.72 17.58
N PRO A 133 -25.59 1.60 16.29
CA PRO A 133 -25.58 2.65 15.26
C PRO A 133 -26.68 2.55 14.18
N SER A 134 -27.71 1.72 14.37
CA SER A 134 -28.72 1.28 13.39
C SER A 134 -29.61 2.38 12.74
N GLY A 135 -29.29 3.66 12.94
CA GLY A 135 -29.94 4.80 12.27
C GLY A 135 -31.11 5.43 13.06
N TYR A 136 -31.45 6.68 12.73
CA TYR A 136 -32.57 7.40 13.37
C TYR A 136 -33.92 6.67 13.30
N LYS A 137 -34.23 6.03 12.16
CA LYS A 137 -35.49 5.30 11.98
C LYS A 137 -35.58 4.07 12.88
N ALA A 138 -34.48 3.34 13.08
CA ALA A 138 -34.45 2.18 13.97
C ALA A 138 -34.65 2.60 15.43
N MET A 139 -34.05 3.71 15.87
CA MET A 139 -34.30 4.26 17.22
C MET A 139 -35.75 4.69 17.44
N GLU A 140 -36.38 5.34 16.45
CA GLU A 140 -37.80 5.71 16.53
C GLU A 140 -38.69 4.46 16.61
N MET A 141 -38.35 3.39 15.87
CA MET A 141 -39.03 2.10 15.92
C MET A 141 -38.81 1.36 17.25
N ALA A 142 -37.63 1.46 17.86
CA ALA A 142 -37.34 0.80 19.14
C ALA A 142 -38.16 1.37 20.33
N ILE A 143 -38.58 2.64 20.25
CA ILE A 143 -39.39 3.31 21.29
C ILE A 143 -40.89 3.06 21.08
N GLY A 144 -41.32 3.04 19.83
CA GLY A 144 -42.67 2.66 19.46
C GLY A 144 -42.78 1.15 19.53
N GLY A 145 -43.21 0.60 20.67
CA GLY A 145 -43.58 -0.82 20.81
C GLY A 145 -44.78 -1.21 19.94
N GLU A 146 -44.70 -0.93 18.65
CA GLU A 146 -45.57 -1.40 17.60
C GLU A 146 -44.89 -2.64 16.99
N GLU A 147 -45.66 -3.70 16.78
CA GLU A 147 -45.27 -4.85 15.96
C GLU A 147 -44.65 -4.34 14.65
N ILE A 148 -43.54 -4.95 14.20
CA ILE A 148 -42.92 -4.65 12.92
C ILE A 148 -44.01 -4.65 11.84
N ASP A 149 -44.26 -3.51 11.20
CA ASP A 149 -45.09 -3.49 10.00
C ASP A 149 -44.35 -4.30 8.91
N PRO A 150 -44.96 -5.36 8.35
CA PRO A 150 -44.42 -6.10 7.22
C PRO A 150 -44.00 -5.21 6.03
N SER A 151 -44.46 -3.95 5.97
CA SER A 151 -44.03 -2.95 4.99
C SER A 151 -42.61 -2.42 5.15
N ILE A 152 -41.86 -2.74 6.20
CA ILE A 152 -40.47 -2.24 6.38
C ILE A 152 -39.54 -2.71 5.26
N PHE A 153 -39.75 -3.94 4.75
CA PHE A 153 -39.02 -4.47 3.60
C PHE A 153 -39.65 -4.08 2.24
N SER A 154 -40.51 -3.05 2.20
CA SER A 154 -41.18 -2.63 0.96
C SER A 154 -40.25 -1.95 -0.05
N THR A 155 -39.15 -1.36 0.42
CA THR A 155 -38.17 -0.62 -0.39
C THR A 155 -36.87 -1.41 -0.55
N PRO A 156 -36.31 -1.51 -1.78
CA PRO A 156 -35.02 -2.15 -2.04
C PRO A 156 -33.86 -1.67 -1.14
N GLU A 157 -33.85 -0.39 -0.77
CA GLU A 157 -32.79 0.22 0.03
C GLU A 157 -32.70 -0.41 1.42
N VAL A 158 -33.84 -0.57 2.09
CA VAL A 158 -33.93 -1.21 3.42
C VAL A 158 -33.55 -2.67 3.35
N VAL A 159 -33.97 -3.39 2.29
CA VAL A 159 -33.58 -4.79 2.08
C VAL A 159 -32.06 -4.88 1.90
N ASN A 160 -31.45 -4.00 1.11
CA ASN A 160 -30.02 -3.99 0.88
C ASN A 160 -29.22 -3.67 2.17
N GLU A 161 -29.67 -2.69 2.95
CA GLU A 161 -29.03 -2.33 4.24
C GLU A 161 -29.13 -3.49 5.25
N PHE A 162 -30.32 -4.09 5.38
CA PHE A 162 -30.51 -5.28 6.20
C PHE A 162 -29.60 -6.43 5.76
N SER A 163 -29.52 -6.69 4.46
CA SER A 163 -28.64 -7.73 3.92
C SER A 163 -27.19 -7.47 4.26
N ILE A 164 -26.69 -6.23 4.18
CA ILE A 164 -25.31 -5.92 4.55
C ILE A 164 -25.07 -6.21 6.03
N GLN A 165 -25.93 -5.73 6.93
CA GLN A 165 -25.82 -5.97 8.38
C GLN A 165 -25.81 -7.48 8.70
N LEU A 166 -26.76 -8.21 8.11
CA LEU A 166 -26.89 -9.65 8.29
C LEU A 166 -25.64 -10.40 7.79
N LEU A 167 -25.14 -10.06 6.61
CA LEU A 167 -23.96 -10.69 6.02
C LEU A 167 -22.68 -10.37 6.82
N CYS A 168 -22.59 -9.18 7.40
CA CYS A 168 -21.50 -8.81 8.31
C CYS A 168 -21.45 -9.66 9.59
N GLY A 169 -22.57 -10.32 9.95
CA GLY A 169 -22.70 -10.96 11.25
C GLY A 169 -22.74 -9.94 12.41
N GLU A 170 -23.07 -8.68 12.09
CA GLU A 170 -23.34 -7.63 13.06
C GLU A 170 -24.79 -7.71 13.55
N THR A 171 -25.10 -7.03 14.65
CA THR A 171 -26.48 -6.89 15.11
C THR A 171 -27.29 -6.17 14.04
N THR A 172 -28.33 -6.82 13.55
CA THR A 172 -29.27 -6.19 12.62
C THR A 172 -30.25 -5.32 13.40
N PHE A 173 -30.97 -4.44 12.69
CA PHE A 173 -32.05 -3.68 13.33
C PHE A 173 -33.15 -4.56 13.93
N LEU A 174 -33.27 -5.84 13.55
CA LEU A 174 -34.22 -6.79 14.12
C LEU A 174 -33.76 -7.41 15.45
N ASP A 175 -32.45 -7.45 15.71
CA ASP A 175 -31.90 -8.00 16.96
C ASP A 175 -32.28 -7.17 18.20
N HIS A 176 -32.66 -5.91 17.99
CA HIS A 176 -33.08 -4.99 19.06
C HIS A 176 -34.56 -5.16 19.46
N LEU A 177 -35.27 -6.15 18.91
CA LEU A 177 -36.68 -6.40 19.20
C LEU A 177 -36.87 -7.40 20.34
N GLU A 178 -37.71 -7.06 21.31
CA GLU A 178 -38.02 -7.92 22.46
C GLU A 178 -38.71 -9.24 22.09
N SER A 179 -39.45 -9.25 20.97
CA SER A 179 -40.06 -10.45 20.41
C SER A 179 -40.21 -10.32 18.90
N HIS A 180 -39.86 -11.35 18.17
CA HIS A 180 -40.04 -11.42 16.72
C HIS A 180 -41.46 -11.90 16.40
N PRO A 181 -42.31 -11.10 15.71
CA PRO A 181 -43.67 -11.50 15.36
C PRO A 181 -43.71 -12.78 14.53
N GLU A 182 -44.77 -13.58 14.69
CA GLU A 182 -44.99 -14.78 13.87
C GLU A 182 -45.09 -14.39 12.38
N GLY A 183 -44.29 -15.04 11.52
CA GLY A 183 -44.24 -14.74 10.09
C GLY A 183 -43.10 -13.80 9.67
N THR A 184 -42.28 -13.30 10.60
CA THR A 184 -41.09 -12.47 10.31
C THR A 184 -40.17 -13.12 9.27
N LEU A 185 -39.86 -14.42 9.42
CA LEU A 185 -39.00 -15.11 8.46
C LEU A 185 -39.62 -15.17 7.06
N SER A 186 -40.95 -15.31 6.96
CA SER A 186 -41.66 -15.32 5.68
C SER A 186 -41.61 -13.96 4.98
N ILE A 187 -41.67 -12.87 5.75
CA ILE A 187 -41.58 -11.51 5.22
C ILE A 187 -40.18 -11.26 4.66
N ILE A 188 -39.14 -11.64 5.41
CA ILE A 188 -37.74 -11.52 4.99
C ILE A 188 -37.50 -12.34 3.72
N ARG A 189 -37.97 -13.60 3.68
CA ARG A 189 -37.85 -14.47 2.51
C ARG A 189 -38.51 -13.85 1.28
N ASN A 190 -39.74 -13.35 1.41
CA ASN A 190 -40.45 -12.66 0.32
C ASN A 190 -39.72 -11.39 -0.14
N ALA A 191 -39.11 -10.66 0.78
CA ALA A 191 -38.31 -9.47 0.47
C ALA A 191 -37.05 -9.84 -0.34
N PHE A 192 -36.34 -10.90 0.05
CA PHE A 192 -35.19 -11.40 -0.70
C PHE A 192 -35.58 -11.96 -2.07
N GLU A 193 -36.71 -12.65 -2.17
CA GLU A 193 -37.26 -13.11 -3.46
C GLU A 193 -37.53 -11.93 -4.40
N LYS A 194 -38.18 -10.88 -3.90
CA LYS A 194 -38.53 -9.70 -4.69
C LYS A 194 -37.30 -8.84 -5.05
N ASN A 195 -36.34 -8.72 -4.15
CA ASN A 195 -35.20 -7.81 -4.30
C ASN A 195 -34.01 -8.45 -5.05
N PHE A 196 -33.77 -9.74 -4.82
CA PHE A 196 -32.62 -10.48 -5.35
C PHE A 196 -32.99 -11.67 -6.23
N GLY A 197 -34.26 -12.10 -6.25
CA GLY A 197 -34.65 -13.37 -6.88
C GLY A 197 -34.29 -14.60 -6.05
N TYR A 198 -34.08 -14.42 -4.73
CA TYR A 198 -33.65 -15.47 -3.80
C TYR A 198 -34.45 -16.78 -3.95
N LEU A 199 -33.79 -17.92 -3.78
CA LEU A 199 -34.41 -19.24 -3.91
C LEU A 199 -34.50 -19.92 -2.53
N PRO A 200 -35.69 -20.06 -1.92
CA PRO A 200 -35.83 -20.67 -0.59
C PRO A 200 -35.31 -22.10 -0.47
N GLU A 201 -35.24 -22.84 -1.59
CA GLU A 201 -34.68 -24.19 -1.65
C GLU A 201 -33.22 -24.26 -1.14
N ILE A 202 -32.47 -23.15 -1.13
CA ILE A 202 -31.11 -23.05 -0.58
C ILE A 202 -31.06 -23.33 0.92
N GLU A 203 -32.09 -22.91 1.66
CA GLU A 203 -32.17 -23.18 3.10
C GLU A 203 -32.20 -24.69 3.37
N SER A 204 -32.83 -25.44 2.47
CA SER A 204 -32.87 -26.91 2.53
C SER A 204 -31.58 -27.59 2.08
N LEU A 205 -30.77 -26.90 1.27
CA LEU A 205 -29.47 -27.37 0.82
C LEU A 205 -28.40 -27.22 1.91
N LEU A 206 -28.47 -26.14 2.70
CA LEU A 206 -27.40 -25.77 3.63
C LEU A 206 -27.63 -26.22 5.08
N PHE A 207 -28.89 -26.33 5.50
CA PHE A 207 -29.22 -26.70 6.88
C PHE A 207 -30.01 -28.01 6.96
N ASP A 208 -30.03 -28.64 8.12
CA ASP A 208 -30.91 -29.78 8.37
C ASP A 208 -32.33 -29.33 8.77
N GLU A 209 -33.29 -30.26 8.79
CA GLU A 209 -34.69 -29.94 9.11
C GLU A 209 -34.85 -29.43 10.56
N ARG A 210 -34.00 -29.88 11.49
CA ARG A 210 -34.09 -29.49 12.90
C ARG A 210 -33.64 -28.06 13.11
N GLU A 211 -32.58 -27.64 12.43
CA GLU A 211 -32.08 -26.25 12.47
C GLU A 211 -33.10 -25.27 11.90
N ARG A 212 -33.75 -25.64 10.79
CA ARG A 212 -34.85 -24.85 10.20
C ARG A 212 -36.04 -24.75 11.15
N GLU A 213 -36.55 -25.86 11.66
CA GLU A 213 -37.68 -25.87 12.59
C GLU A 213 -37.40 -25.07 13.87
N TYR A 214 -36.18 -25.15 14.40
CA TYR A 214 -35.78 -24.40 15.58
C TYR A 214 -35.82 -22.88 15.33
N SER A 215 -35.28 -22.45 14.19
CA SER A 215 -35.24 -21.04 13.80
C SER A 215 -36.64 -20.52 13.48
N GLU A 216 -37.50 -21.32 12.84
CA GLU A 216 -38.91 -20.98 12.61
C GLU A 216 -39.69 -20.81 13.91
N LYS A 217 -39.48 -21.68 14.91
CA LYS A 217 -40.12 -21.54 16.23
C LYS A 217 -39.70 -20.27 16.96
N LYS A 218 -38.46 -19.81 16.75
CA LYS A 218 -37.91 -18.61 17.39
C LYS A 218 -38.02 -17.35 16.54
N GLN A 219 -38.46 -17.48 15.28
CA GLN A 219 -38.40 -16.42 14.27
C GLN A 219 -36.99 -15.78 14.17
N ASP A 220 -35.96 -16.61 14.32
CA ASP A 220 -34.56 -16.18 14.34
C ASP A 220 -34.06 -15.92 12.91
N HIS A 221 -33.89 -14.65 12.56
CA HIS A 221 -33.54 -14.22 11.21
C HIS A 221 -32.06 -14.46 10.88
N SER A 222 -31.20 -14.76 11.87
CA SER A 222 -29.79 -15.08 11.64
C SER A 222 -29.60 -16.32 10.76
N ILE A 223 -30.61 -17.21 10.68
CA ILE A 223 -30.65 -18.37 9.79
C ILE A 223 -30.42 -17.98 8.32
N PHE A 224 -30.78 -16.76 7.91
CA PHE A 224 -30.62 -16.33 6.52
C PHE A 224 -29.21 -15.89 6.15
N ARG A 225 -28.30 -15.67 7.10
CA ARG A 225 -26.96 -15.13 6.81
C ARG A 225 -26.20 -15.97 5.78
N ILE A 226 -26.00 -17.26 6.07
CA ILE A 226 -25.24 -18.16 5.19
C ILE A 226 -26.00 -18.44 3.87
N PRO A 227 -27.32 -18.77 3.87
CA PRO A 227 -28.08 -18.95 2.64
C PRO A 227 -28.12 -17.73 1.72
N LEU A 228 -28.32 -16.53 2.28
CA LEU A 228 -28.32 -15.29 1.51
C LEU A 228 -26.93 -15.04 0.93
N GLY A 229 -25.88 -15.16 1.75
CA GLY A 229 -24.50 -14.99 1.28
C GLY A 229 -24.16 -15.98 0.16
N PHE A 230 -24.48 -17.26 0.36
CA PHE A 230 -24.29 -18.32 -0.64
C PHE A 230 -25.02 -17.99 -1.95
N TYR A 231 -26.25 -17.50 -1.87
CA TYR A 231 -27.01 -17.09 -3.05
C TYR A 231 -26.39 -15.89 -3.77
N LEU A 232 -26.08 -14.81 -3.03
CA LEU A 232 -25.58 -13.56 -3.63
C LEU A 232 -24.20 -13.76 -4.25
N LEU A 233 -23.25 -14.36 -3.51
CA LEU A 233 -21.92 -14.68 -4.04
C LEU A 233 -22.01 -15.71 -5.17
N GLY A 234 -22.85 -16.75 -5.01
CA GLY A 234 -23.07 -17.73 -6.07
C GLY A 234 -23.64 -17.12 -7.35
N ARG A 235 -24.56 -16.15 -7.25
CA ARG A 235 -25.12 -15.41 -8.39
C ARG A 235 -24.07 -14.54 -9.06
N GLU A 236 -23.24 -13.83 -8.29
CA GLU A 236 -22.16 -13.02 -8.84
C GLU A 236 -21.13 -13.90 -9.58
N TYR A 237 -20.64 -14.95 -8.92
CA TYR A 237 -19.70 -15.91 -9.48
C TYR A 237 -20.17 -16.47 -10.82
N VAL A 238 -21.38 -17.06 -10.89
CA VAL A 238 -21.87 -17.68 -12.14
C VAL A 238 -22.18 -16.66 -13.24
N SER A 239 -22.41 -15.40 -12.88
CA SER A 239 -22.65 -14.31 -13.83
C SER A 239 -21.36 -13.77 -14.44
N ASP A 240 -20.23 -13.92 -13.73
CA ASP A 240 -18.91 -13.48 -14.16
C ASP A 240 -18.17 -14.55 -14.98
N LEU A 241 -18.58 -15.83 -14.90
CA LEU A 241 -17.99 -16.92 -15.69
C LEU A 241 -17.99 -16.65 -17.21
N GLU A 242 -16.86 -16.91 -17.86
CA GLU A 242 -16.69 -16.70 -19.29
C GLU A 242 -17.09 -17.94 -20.11
N ASN A 243 -18.12 -17.78 -20.94
CA ASN A 243 -18.54 -18.73 -22.00
C ASN A 243 -18.65 -20.21 -21.57
N CYS A 244 -18.96 -20.47 -20.29
CA CYS A 244 -19.02 -21.81 -19.73
C CYS A 244 -20.20 -21.97 -18.77
N ASN A 245 -20.59 -23.22 -18.52
CA ASN A 245 -21.58 -23.54 -17.50
C ASN A 245 -20.88 -23.87 -16.18
N PRO A 246 -21.49 -23.58 -15.02
CA PRO A 246 -21.07 -24.14 -13.75
C PRO A 246 -21.30 -25.65 -13.71
N ASN A 247 -20.50 -26.32 -12.89
CA ASN A 247 -20.41 -27.77 -12.77
C ASN A 247 -21.58 -28.36 -11.97
N SER A 248 -22.17 -27.61 -11.02
CA SER A 248 -23.31 -28.10 -10.23
C SER A 248 -24.66 -27.69 -10.84
N GLU A 249 -25.65 -28.58 -10.73
CA GLU A 249 -27.01 -28.30 -11.23
C GLU A 249 -27.61 -27.04 -10.58
N PHE A 250 -27.34 -26.83 -9.30
CA PHE A 250 -27.82 -25.67 -8.57
C PHE A 250 -27.23 -24.37 -9.11
N LEU A 251 -25.91 -24.30 -9.30
CA LEU A 251 -25.27 -23.13 -9.90
C LEU A 251 -25.71 -22.90 -11.35
N GLN A 252 -26.04 -23.96 -12.10
CA GLN A 252 -26.62 -23.82 -13.44
C GLN A 252 -28.02 -23.20 -13.40
N LYS A 253 -28.83 -23.50 -12.37
CA LYS A 253 -30.09 -22.79 -12.16
C LYS A 253 -29.84 -21.30 -11.91
N LEU A 254 -28.87 -20.97 -11.04
CA LEU A 254 -28.48 -19.58 -10.78
C LEU A 254 -28.04 -18.88 -12.07
N GLN A 255 -27.21 -19.50 -12.90
CA GLN A 255 -26.74 -18.92 -14.16
C GLN A 255 -27.90 -18.64 -15.15
N LYS A 256 -28.87 -19.55 -15.24
CA LYS A 256 -30.05 -19.41 -16.13
C LYS A 256 -30.95 -18.23 -15.79
N MET A 257 -30.85 -17.68 -14.58
CA MET A 257 -31.58 -16.46 -14.20
C MET A 257 -31.07 -15.20 -14.93
N GLY A 258 -29.92 -15.29 -15.61
CA GLY A 258 -29.37 -14.21 -16.43
C GLY A 258 -29.08 -12.95 -15.60
N ASN A 259 -29.38 -11.78 -16.17
CA ASN A 259 -29.07 -10.48 -15.56
C ASN A 259 -30.13 -10.01 -14.55
N LEU A 260 -31.19 -10.78 -14.32
CA LEU A 260 -32.23 -10.41 -13.38
C LEU A 260 -31.64 -10.24 -11.97
N TYR A 261 -31.95 -9.10 -11.36
CA TYR A 261 -31.53 -8.70 -10.01
C TYR A 261 -30.03 -8.46 -9.80
N LEU A 262 -29.17 -8.64 -10.82
CA LEU A 262 -27.71 -8.52 -10.66
C LEU A 262 -27.27 -7.15 -10.16
N ASP A 263 -27.91 -6.06 -10.59
CA ASP A 263 -27.57 -4.70 -10.14
C ASP A 263 -27.71 -4.54 -8.62
N ASN A 264 -28.77 -5.10 -8.03
CA ASN A 264 -29.00 -5.08 -6.58
C ASN A 264 -27.98 -5.94 -5.84
N ILE A 265 -27.69 -7.13 -6.37
CA ILE A 265 -26.70 -8.06 -5.82
C ILE A 265 -25.31 -7.39 -5.80
N GLN A 266 -24.88 -6.84 -6.94
CA GLN A 266 -23.61 -6.15 -7.08
C GLN A 266 -23.52 -4.91 -6.18
N ASN A 267 -24.62 -4.16 -6.00
CA ASN A 267 -24.66 -3.02 -5.07
C ASN A 267 -24.33 -3.46 -3.63
N VAL A 268 -24.98 -4.53 -3.14
CA VAL A 268 -24.73 -5.09 -1.81
C VAL A 268 -23.29 -5.59 -1.68
N LEU A 269 -22.82 -6.42 -2.62
CA LEU A 269 -21.48 -7.02 -2.55
C LEU A 269 -20.36 -5.99 -2.71
N ASN A 270 -20.51 -4.98 -3.57
CA ASN A 270 -19.53 -3.90 -3.71
C ASN A 270 -19.47 -3.02 -2.45
N LYS A 271 -20.60 -2.73 -1.82
CA LYS A 271 -20.62 -2.04 -0.51
C LYS A 271 -19.95 -2.88 0.56
N LEU A 272 -20.21 -4.19 0.59
CA LEU A 272 -19.59 -5.12 1.53
C LEU A 272 -18.06 -5.14 1.36
N ARG A 273 -17.55 -5.35 0.14
CA ARG A 273 -16.11 -5.32 -0.16
C ARG A 273 -15.45 -3.99 0.19
N LYS A 274 -16.12 -2.86 -0.06
CA LYS A 274 -15.54 -1.52 0.12
C LYS A 274 -15.55 -1.06 1.57
N ASN A 275 -16.67 -1.24 2.27
CA ASN A 275 -16.88 -0.67 3.59
C ASN A 275 -16.59 -1.69 4.71
N TYR A 276 -16.73 -2.99 4.43
CA TYR A 276 -16.58 -4.08 5.39
C TYR A 276 -15.73 -5.23 4.80
N PRO A 277 -14.49 -4.98 4.36
CA PRO A 277 -13.65 -5.96 3.67
C PRO A 277 -13.42 -7.22 4.51
N GLU A 278 -13.20 -7.08 5.81
CA GLU A 278 -12.99 -8.21 6.72
C GLU A 278 -14.23 -9.11 6.82
N ALA A 279 -15.43 -8.52 6.87
CA ALA A 279 -16.67 -9.26 6.89
C ALA A 279 -16.92 -10.02 5.59
N TYR A 280 -16.68 -9.38 4.43
CA TYR A 280 -16.72 -10.05 3.13
C TYR A 280 -15.78 -11.26 3.09
N ARG A 281 -14.55 -11.07 3.58
CA ARG A 281 -13.48 -12.08 3.60
C ARG A 281 -13.89 -13.31 4.41
N ILE A 282 -14.45 -13.10 5.61
CA ILE A 282 -14.95 -14.17 6.48
C ILE A 282 -16.13 -14.88 5.80
N LEU A 283 -17.13 -14.12 5.33
CA LEU A 283 -18.33 -14.66 4.70
C LEU A 283 -17.98 -15.54 3.48
N ALA A 284 -17.13 -15.07 2.58
CA ALA A 284 -16.74 -15.81 1.39
C ALA A 284 -16.05 -17.13 1.76
N ARG A 285 -15.19 -17.14 2.78
CA ARG A 285 -14.54 -18.37 3.28
C ARG A 285 -15.53 -19.34 3.90
N GLU A 286 -16.44 -18.87 4.75
CA GLU A 286 -17.49 -19.72 5.34
C GLU A 286 -18.36 -20.36 4.27
N ILE A 287 -18.69 -19.61 3.21
CA ILE A 287 -19.45 -20.11 2.06
C ILE A 287 -18.67 -21.16 1.27
N GLU A 288 -17.36 -20.95 1.09
CA GLU A 288 -16.51 -21.97 0.46
C GLU A 288 -16.38 -23.24 1.30
N GLU A 289 -16.39 -23.12 2.62
CA GLU A 289 -16.31 -24.24 3.58
C GLU A 289 -17.58 -25.09 3.62
N THR A 290 -18.71 -24.60 3.09
CA THR A 290 -19.93 -25.44 2.95
C THR A 290 -19.75 -26.57 1.94
N GLY A 291 -18.69 -26.57 1.12
CA GLY A 291 -18.36 -27.62 0.15
C GLY A 291 -19.20 -27.61 -1.14
N ASN A 292 -20.09 -26.63 -1.32
CA ASN A 292 -20.98 -26.57 -2.49
C ASN A 292 -20.29 -26.08 -3.79
N PHE A 293 -19.05 -25.60 -3.69
CA PHE A 293 -18.22 -25.15 -4.80
C PHE A 293 -17.05 -26.12 -5.12
N GLU A 294 -16.93 -27.28 -4.47
CA GLU A 294 -15.79 -28.18 -4.65
C GLU A 294 -15.62 -28.68 -6.10
N ASP A 295 -16.72 -28.94 -6.80
CA ASP A 295 -16.68 -29.29 -8.22
C ASP A 295 -16.10 -28.15 -9.08
N GLU A 296 -16.37 -26.89 -8.73
CA GLU A 296 -15.75 -25.73 -9.39
C GLU A 296 -14.25 -25.72 -9.11
N LYS A 297 -13.85 -25.83 -7.85
CA LYS A 297 -12.43 -25.83 -7.44
C LYS A 297 -11.60 -26.89 -8.19
N LEU A 298 -12.20 -28.05 -8.49
CA LEU A 298 -11.52 -29.18 -9.11
C LEU A 298 -11.50 -29.14 -10.65
N LYS A 299 -12.58 -28.66 -11.29
CA LYS A 299 -12.76 -28.79 -12.74
C LYS A 299 -12.56 -27.49 -13.51
N ARG A 300 -12.69 -26.34 -12.85
CA ARG A 300 -12.62 -25.01 -13.46
C ARG A 300 -11.21 -24.69 -13.94
N LYS A 301 -11.13 -23.99 -15.07
CA LYS A 301 -9.87 -23.46 -15.61
C LYS A 301 -9.79 -21.95 -15.45
N SER A 302 -8.57 -21.43 -15.42
CA SER A 302 -8.31 -19.99 -15.33
C SER A 302 -8.91 -19.17 -16.47
N GLU A 303 -9.08 -19.73 -17.66
CA GLU A 303 -9.64 -19.04 -18.84
C GLU A 303 -11.18 -19.00 -18.85
N GLU A 304 -11.82 -19.72 -17.92
CA GLU A 304 -13.28 -19.81 -17.77
C GLU A 304 -13.79 -18.90 -16.65
N LEU A 305 -12.87 -18.39 -15.81
CA LEU A 305 -13.16 -17.41 -14.76
C LEU A 305 -13.19 -16.01 -15.35
N GLY A 306 -14.02 -15.14 -14.77
CA GLY A 306 -14.12 -13.76 -15.20
C GLY A 306 -13.16 -12.83 -14.46
N VAL A 307 -13.59 -11.58 -14.29
CA VAL A 307 -12.77 -10.49 -13.73
C VAL A 307 -13.03 -10.30 -12.23
N ILE A 308 -14.20 -10.72 -11.73
CA ILE A 308 -14.62 -10.51 -10.35
C ILE A 308 -14.23 -11.73 -9.53
N ASP A 309 -13.25 -11.57 -8.65
CA ASP A 309 -12.98 -12.60 -7.65
C ASP A 309 -13.99 -12.60 -6.53
N THR A 310 -14.99 -13.44 -6.70
CA THR A 310 -15.97 -13.68 -5.68
C THR A 310 -15.34 -14.47 -4.53
N PHE A 311 -14.62 -15.54 -4.88
CA PHE A 311 -14.07 -16.53 -3.95
C PHE A 311 -12.54 -16.64 -4.05
N ILE A 312 -11.91 -17.12 -2.98
CA ILE A 312 -10.44 -17.24 -2.91
C ILE A 312 -9.92 -18.39 -3.80
N PHE A 313 -10.75 -19.42 -4.05
CA PHE A 313 -10.36 -20.53 -4.92
C PHE A 313 -10.12 -20.08 -6.36
N GLU A 314 -10.77 -19.00 -6.82
CA GLU A 314 -10.57 -18.42 -8.14
C GLU A 314 -9.12 -17.93 -8.29
N ASP A 315 -8.64 -17.19 -7.28
CA ASP A 315 -7.23 -16.78 -7.19
C ASP A 315 -6.31 -18.01 -7.20
N THR A 316 -6.64 -19.04 -6.43
CA THR A 316 -5.87 -20.30 -6.38
C THR A 316 -5.73 -20.96 -7.76
N ILE A 317 -6.80 -20.96 -8.58
CA ILE A 317 -6.77 -21.45 -9.96
C ILE A 317 -5.85 -20.59 -10.82
N HIS A 318 -5.94 -19.27 -10.71
CA HIS A 318 -5.07 -18.34 -11.43
C HIS A 318 -3.60 -18.47 -11.04
N GLN A 319 -3.28 -18.69 -9.76
CA GLN A 319 -1.90 -18.90 -9.29
C GLN A 319 -1.31 -20.17 -9.91
N LYS A 320 -2.05 -21.29 -9.90
CA LYS A 320 -1.61 -22.55 -10.52
C LYS A 320 -1.35 -22.41 -12.01
N GLU A 321 -2.27 -21.76 -12.74
CA GLU A 321 -2.08 -21.52 -14.17
C GLU A 321 -0.88 -20.60 -14.44
N THR A 322 -0.72 -19.55 -13.64
CA THR A 322 0.39 -18.61 -13.77
C THR A 322 1.74 -19.29 -13.53
N LEU A 323 1.86 -20.11 -12.48
CA LEU A 323 3.07 -20.90 -12.23
C LEU A 323 3.38 -21.82 -13.43
N ARG A 324 2.37 -22.52 -13.97
CA ARG A 324 2.53 -23.35 -15.17
C ARG A 324 2.98 -22.52 -16.39
N LEU A 325 2.47 -21.30 -16.57
CA LEU A 325 2.86 -20.41 -17.67
C LEU A 325 4.30 -19.93 -17.51
N LEU A 326 4.71 -19.51 -16.30
CA LEU A 326 6.09 -19.11 -16.00
C LEU A 326 7.06 -20.28 -16.20
N GLU A 327 6.71 -21.46 -15.69
CA GLU A 327 7.52 -22.67 -15.94
C GLU A 327 7.62 -23.03 -17.42
N THR A 328 6.59 -22.75 -18.23
CA THR A 328 6.63 -23.04 -19.67
C THR A 328 7.12 -21.86 -20.50
N LEU A 329 7.76 -20.86 -19.87
CA LEU A 329 8.34 -19.66 -20.49
C LEU A 329 7.32 -18.81 -21.27
N LYS A 330 6.04 -18.88 -20.89
CA LYS A 330 4.94 -18.12 -21.50
C LYS A 330 4.66 -16.83 -20.72
N TYR A 331 5.71 -16.01 -20.54
CA TYR A 331 5.68 -14.81 -19.70
C TYR A 331 4.60 -13.79 -20.07
N HIS A 332 4.39 -13.53 -21.36
CA HIS A 332 3.33 -12.62 -21.82
C HIS A 332 1.92 -13.08 -21.37
N LYS A 333 1.66 -14.40 -21.30
CA LYS A 333 0.37 -14.90 -20.83
C LYS A 333 0.23 -14.76 -19.32
N ALA A 334 1.32 -14.95 -18.58
CA ALA A 334 1.35 -14.67 -17.14
C ALA A 334 1.15 -13.16 -16.88
N GLU A 335 1.76 -12.28 -17.68
CA GLU A 335 1.59 -10.81 -17.62
C GLU A 335 0.11 -10.44 -17.80
N SER A 336 -0.58 -10.99 -18.80
CA SER A 336 -2.00 -10.69 -19.02
C SER A 336 -2.91 -11.13 -17.87
N ILE A 337 -2.57 -12.23 -17.18
CA ILE A 337 -3.34 -12.64 -15.98
C ILE A 337 -3.14 -11.60 -14.89
N VAL A 338 -1.89 -11.32 -14.49
CA VAL A 338 -1.61 -10.42 -13.36
C VAL A 338 -2.14 -9.00 -13.58
N GLU A 339 -2.16 -8.49 -14.82
CA GLU A 339 -2.74 -7.18 -15.15
C GLU A 339 -4.22 -7.04 -14.74
N VAL A 340 -5.02 -8.08 -14.99
CA VAL A 340 -6.44 -8.12 -14.57
C VAL A 340 -6.53 -8.21 -13.03
N ARG A 341 -5.67 -9.05 -12.42
CA ARG A 341 -5.66 -9.33 -10.96
C ARG A 341 -5.32 -8.14 -10.08
N ARG A 342 -4.54 -7.16 -10.55
CA ARG A 342 -4.11 -6.01 -9.73
C ARG A 342 -5.26 -5.26 -9.06
N SER A 343 -6.44 -5.31 -9.66
CA SER A 343 -7.64 -4.63 -9.15
C SER A 343 -8.50 -5.49 -8.24
N SER A 344 -8.17 -6.77 -8.06
CA SER A 344 -9.02 -7.70 -7.33
C SER A 344 -9.07 -7.44 -5.83
N PHE A 345 -10.14 -7.91 -5.22
CA PHE A 345 -10.34 -7.83 -3.77
C PHE A 345 -9.22 -8.59 -3.02
N TRP A 346 -8.99 -9.86 -3.37
CA TRP A 346 -8.02 -10.70 -2.66
C TRP A 346 -6.57 -10.25 -2.85
N TYR A 347 -6.20 -9.67 -4.00
CA TYR A 347 -4.87 -9.08 -4.19
C TYR A 347 -4.57 -7.99 -3.15
N ARG A 348 -5.58 -7.16 -2.80
CA ARG A 348 -5.43 -6.04 -1.88
C ARG A 348 -5.53 -6.46 -0.41
N GLU A 349 -6.51 -7.30 -0.10
CA GLU A 349 -6.86 -7.63 1.29
C GLU A 349 -6.07 -8.81 1.86
N GLU A 350 -5.61 -9.76 1.03
CA GLU A 350 -4.83 -10.92 1.50
C GLU A 350 -3.34 -10.75 1.21
N LYS A 351 -2.56 -10.52 2.27
CA LYS A 351 -1.11 -10.26 2.19
C LYS A 351 -0.36 -11.29 1.33
N ASN A 352 -0.58 -12.58 1.58
CA ASN A 352 0.16 -13.65 0.90
C ASN A 352 -0.21 -13.73 -0.60
N ILE A 353 -1.46 -13.45 -0.95
CA ILE A 353 -1.93 -13.39 -2.34
C ILE A 353 -1.34 -12.17 -3.04
N GLY A 354 -1.38 -11.00 -2.40
CA GLY A 354 -0.77 -9.78 -2.92
C GLY A 354 0.75 -9.92 -3.12
N GLU A 355 1.46 -10.57 -2.21
CA GLU A 355 2.90 -10.86 -2.37
C GLU A 355 3.17 -11.81 -3.56
N PHE A 356 2.37 -12.87 -3.73
CA PHE A 356 2.49 -13.77 -4.88
C PHE A 356 2.32 -13.03 -6.21
N TRP A 357 1.29 -12.21 -6.36
CA TRP A 357 1.04 -11.51 -7.61
C TRP A 357 2.06 -10.40 -7.88
N LYS A 358 2.58 -9.72 -6.84
CA LYS A 358 3.74 -8.82 -6.98
C LYS A 358 4.98 -9.58 -7.46
N TRP A 359 5.19 -10.81 -6.98
CA TRP A 359 6.28 -11.66 -7.46
C TRP A 359 6.11 -12.03 -8.93
N VAL A 360 4.90 -12.39 -9.38
CA VAL A 360 4.60 -12.63 -10.80
C VAL A 360 4.88 -11.38 -11.64
N GLU A 361 4.42 -10.21 -11.20
CA GLU A 361 4.65 -8.93 -11.90
C GLU A 361 6.14 -8.62 -12.06
N LEU A 362 6.94 -8.79 -11.00
CA LEU A 362 8.38 -8.61 -11.06
C LEU A 362 9.04 -9.61 -12.00
N THR A 363 8.60 -10.87 -11.97
CA THR A 363 9.10 -11.95 -12.83
C THR A 363 8.89 -11.63 -14.31
N THR A 364 7.68 -11.26 -14.70
CA THR A 364 7.36 -10.96 -16.11
C THR A 364 8.03 -9.67 -16.58
N ARG A 365 8.10 -8.64 -15.72
CA ARG A 365 8.80 -7.39 -16.01
C ARG A 365 10.30 -7.61 -16.24
N LEU A 366 10.95 -8.35 -15.34
CA LEU A 366 12.37 -8.68 -15.43
C LEU A 366 12.68 -9.41 -16.74
N GLN A 367 11.90 -10.46 -17.05
CA GLN A 367 12.11 -11.25 -18.25
C GLN A 367 11.96 -10.44 -19.54
N LYS A 368 10.98 -9.53 -19.58
CA LYS A 368 10.76 -8.61 -20.69
C LYS A 368 11.95 -7.66 -20.89
N GLN A 369 12.52 -7.13 -19.80
CA GLN A 369 13.71 -6.28 -19.86
C GLN A 369 14.94 -7.07 -20.33
N ILE A 370 15.15 -8.28 -19.82
CA ILE A 370 16.24 -9.17 -20.26
C ILE A 370 16.15 -9.42 -21.77
N SER A 371 14.96 -9.77 -22.26
CA SER A 371 14.75 -10.13 -23.67
C SER A 371 15.03 -9.00 -24.65
N ILE A 372 14.74 -7.74 -24.27
CA ILE A 372 14.87 -6.58 -25.16
C ILE A 372 16.25 -5.91 -25.03
N SER A 373 16.93 -6.05 -23.90
CA SER A 373 18.16 -5.29 -23.61
C SER A 373 19.39 -5.77 -24.37
N ILE A 374 19.53 -7.07 -24.65
CA ILE A 374 20.77 -7.63 -25.24
C ILE A 374 21.07 -7.06 -26.63
N GLU A 375 20.06 -7.05 -27.52
CA GLU A 375 20.24 -6.59 -28.90
C GLU A 375 20.60 -5.10 -28.94
N ASN A 376 19.91 -4.30 -28.12
CA ASN A 376 20.19 -2.88 -27.97
C ASN A 376 21.59 -2.65 -27.41
N PHE A 377 21.99 -3.39 -26.37
CA PHE A 377 23.30 -3.22 -25.74
C PHE A 377 24.46 -3.60 -26.68
N LYS A 378 24.31 -4.66 -27.49
CA LYS A 378 25.31 -5.07 -28.49
C LYS A 378 25.49 -4.05 -29.63
N SER A 379 24.54 -3.12 -29.80
CA SER A 379 24.66 -2.02 -30.76
C SER A 379 25.71 -0.99 -30.33
N ASN A 380 25.97 -0.84 -29.02
CA ASN A 380 26.97 0.08 -28.47
C ASN A 380 28.39 -0.29 -28.97
N LYS A 381 29.12 0.69 -29.51
CA LYS A 381 30.44 0.51 -30.11
C LYS A 381 31.55 1.26 -29.36
N THR A 382 31.24 2.03 -28.33
CA THR A 382 32.23 2.80 -27.56
C THR A 382 32.00 2.64 -26.06
N LEU A 383 33.05 2.82 -25.25
CA LEU A 383 32.93 2.78 -23.79
C LEU A 383 31.92 3.82 -23.29
N LYS A 384 31.88 5.00 -23.92
CA LYS A 384 30.89 6.03 -23.61
C LYS A 384 29.45 5.56 -23.84
N GLU A 385 29.16 4.95 -25.00
CA GLU A 385 27.83 4.40 -25.27
C GLU A 385 27.47 3.27 -24.28
N VAL A 386 28.42 2.40 -23.95
CA VAL A 386 28.22 1.31 -22.98
C VAL A 386 27.84 1.83 -21.60
N ILE A 387 28.60 2.78 -21.03
CA ILE A 387 28.30 3.31 -19.70
C ILE A 387 27.01 4.13 -19.66
N GLU A 388 26.70 4.85 -20.74
CA GLU A 388 25.44 5.57 -20.88
C GLU A 388 24.24 4.62 -20.94
N ASP A 389 24.33 3.54 -21.71
CA ASP A 389 23.25 2.55 -21.78
C ASP A 389 23.10 1.79 -20.46
N TYR A 390 24.21 1.42 -19.82
CA TYR A 390 24.17 0.77 -18.51
C TYR A 390 23.47 1.63 -17.46
N SER A 391 23.87 2.90 -17.35
CA SER A 391 23.31 3.85 -16.38
C SER A 391 21.90 4.34 -16.68
N LYS A 392 21.41 4.19 -17.92
CA LYS A 392 20.03 4.53 -18.29
C LYS A 392 19.09 3.33 -18.17
N ASN A 393 19.57 2.14 -18.52
CA ASN A 393 18.71 0.98 -18.79
C ASN A 393 19.13 -0.28 -18.01
N LEU A 394 20.37 -0.76 -18.17
CA LEU A 394 20.71 -2.13 -17.70
C LEU A 394 20.76 -2.25 -16.17
N TYR A 395 21.13 -1.20 -15.44
CA TYR A 395 21.12 -1.25 -13.97
C TYR A 395 19.73 -1.55 -13.38
N LYS A 396 18.65 -1.30 -14.14
CA LYS A 396 17.28 -1.61 -13.72
C LYS A 396 17.00 -3.12 -13.75
N ILE A 397 17.67 -3.86 -14.64
CA ILE A 397 17.61 -5.32 -14.69
C ILE A 397 18.26 -5.90 -13.45
N ASP A 398 19.44 -5.37 -13.08
CA ASP A 398 20.13 -5.71 -11.85
C ASP A 398 19.25 -5.46 -10.61
N ARG A 399 18.57 -4.30 -10.55
CA ARG A 399 17.63 -3.94 -9.49
C ARG A 399 16.44 -4.90 -9.43
N ASP A 400 15.79 -5.14 -10.58
CA ASP A 400 14.62 -6.01 -10.69
C ASP A 400 14.95 -7.46 -10.33
N TYR A 401 16.14 -7.95 -10.69
CA TYR A 401 16.61 -9.28 -10.30
C TYR A 401 16.79 -9.40 -8.78
N ARG A 402 17.44 -8.43 -8.14
CA ARG A 402 17.59 -8.41 -6.68
C ARG A 402 16.23 -8.36 -5.98
N ASP A 403 15.32 -7.51 -6.45
CA ASP A 403 13.96 -7.38 -5.90
C ASP A 403 13.15 -8.67 -6.10
N PHE A 404 13.30 -9.34 -7.25
CA PHE A 404 12.76 -10.68 -7.51
C PHE A 404 13.30 -11.72 -6.52
N CYS A 405 14.61 -11.76 -6.27
CA CYS A 405 15.18 -12.68 -5.29
C CYS A 405 14.68 -12.42 -3.87
N LYS A 406 14.56 -11.14 -3.48
CA LYS A 406 13.99 -10.73 -2.19
C LYS A 406 12.55 -11.19 -2.02
N ILE A 407 11.67 -10.89 -2.97
CA ILE A 407 10.27 -11.26 -2.85
C ILE A 407 10.09 -12.79 -2.94
N THR A 408 10.92 -13.48 -3.73
CA THR A 408 10.95 -14.95 -3.80
C THR A 408 11.25 -15.55 -2.42
N ASN A 409 12.25 -15.02 -1.71
CA ASN A 409 12.57 -15.45 -0.34
C ASN A 409 11.46 -15.16 0.67
N SER A 410 10.64 -14.11 0.46
CA SER A 410 9.46 -13.84 1.28
C SER A 410 8.40 -14.91 1.04
N ILE A 411 8.01 -15.13 -0.22
CA ILE A 411 6.88 -16.01 -0.56
C ILE A 411 7.17 -17.49 -0.27
N LEU A 412 8.43 -17.91 -0.37
CA LEU A 412 8.83 -19.29 -0.04
C LEU A 412 8.59 -19.67 1.42
N LYS A 413 8.44 -18.69 2.33
CA LYS A 413 8.18 -18.94 3.76
C LYS A 413 6.74 -19.34 4.05
N HIS A 414 5.80 -18.99 3.18
CA HIS A 414 4.36 -19.15 3.43
C HIS A 414 3.59 -19.81 2.28
N SER A 415 4.17 -19.92 1.08
CA SER A 415 3.46 -20.44 -0.08
C SER A 415 3.44 -21.96 -0.11
N GLU A 416 2.27 -22.52 -0.41
CA GLU A 416 2.09 -23.95 -0.66
C GLU A 416 2.76 -24.40 -1.97
N TYR A 417 3.07 -23.46 -2.88
CA TYR A 417 3.70 -23.71 -4.19
C TYR A 417 5.23 -23.56 -4.16
N SER A 418 5.86 -23.81 -3.01
CA SER A 418 7.29 -23.55 -2.81
C SER A 418 8.20 -24.25 -3.85
N LEU A 419 7.85 -25.46 -4.30
CA LEU A 419 8.61 -26.18 -5.33
C LEU A 419 8.50 -25.52 -6.70
N ASP A 420 7.32 -25.08 -7.10
CA ASP A 420 7.09 -24.46 -8.41
C ASP A 420 7.74 -23.07 -8.47
N ILE A 421 7.65 -22.30 -7.38
CA ILE A 421 8.35 -21.03 -7.21
C ILE A 421 9.87 -21.22 -7.33
N ARG A 422 10.45 -22.27 -6.74
CA ARG A 422 11.90 -22.57 -6.88
C ARG A 422 12.29 -22.87 -8.32
N LYS A 423 11.49 -23.66 -9.06
CA LYS A 423 11.75 -23.92 -10.48
C LYS A 423 11.70 -22.65 -11.32
N VAL A 424 10.75 -21.75 -11.02
CA VAL A 424 10.69 -20.43 -11.69
C VAL A 424 11.93 -19.60 -11.35
N ARG A 425 12.37 -19.55 -10.08
CA ARG A 425 13.62 -18.88 -9.67
C ARG A 425 14.83 -19.41 -10.43
N GLN A 426 14.95 -20.73 -10.57
CA GLN A 426 16.03 -21.36 -11.33
C GLN A 426 16.04 -20.90 -12.80
N LYS A 427 14.89 -20.89 -13.46
CA LYS A 427 14.79 -20.43 -14.86
C LYS A 427 15.13 -18.96 -15.03
N ILE A 428 14.65 -18.12 -14.12
CA ILE A 428 14.98 -16.69 -14.14
C ILE A 428 16.48 -16.47 -13.89
N TRP A 429 17.11 -17.25 -13.00
CA TRP A 429 18.56 -17.22 -12.83
C TRP A 429 19.31 -17.66 -14.10
N GLU A 430 18.87 -18.73 -14.77
CA GLU A 430 19.46 -19.15 -16.05
C GLU A 430 19.38 -18.04 -17.10
N GLU A 431 18.21 -17.40 -17.27
CA GLU A 431 18.03 -16.30 -18.22
C GLU A 431 18.86 -15.06 -17.85
N TYR A 432 18.88 -14.69 -16.57
CA TYR A 432 19.67 -13.56 -16.06
C TYR A 432 21.19 -13.80 -16.15
N SER A 433 21.66 -15.01 -15.85
CA SER A 433 23.08 -15.37 -15.94
C SER A 433 23.57 -15.39 -17.39
N ILE A 434 22.78 -15.90 -18.33
CA ILE A 434 23.06 -15.81 -19.77
C ILE A 434 23.14 -14.33 -20.19
N TRP A 435 22.17 -13.51 -19.77
CA TRP A 435 22.18 -12.08 -20.05
C TRP A 435 23.45 -11.39 -19.52
N MET A 436 23.83 -11.65 -18.26
CA MET A 436 25.05 -11.10 -17.66
C MET A 436 26.30 -11.50 -18.45
N ILE A 437 26.40 -12.77 -18.85
CA ILE A 437 27.55 -13.27 -19.65
C ILE A 437 27.63 -12.54 -20.98
N GLU A 438 26.51 -12.38 -21.69
CA GLU A 438 26.47 -11.69 -22.99
C GLU A 438 26.85 -10.21 -22.89
N VAL A 439 26.35 -9.50 -21.87
CA VAL A 439 26.70 -8.10 -21.58
C VAL A 439 28.19 -7.96 -21.28
N ASN A 440 28.73 -8.81 -20.39
CA ASN A 440 30.14 -8.77 -20.01
C ASN A 440 31.06 -9.15 -21.18
N ASN A 441 30.72 -10.16 -21.98
CA ASN A 441 31.48 -10.55 -23.16
C ASN A 441 31.54 -9.41 -24.19
N HIS A 442 30.42 -8.72 -24.43
CA HIS A 442 30.41 -7.57 -25.34
C HIS A 442 31.32 -6.44 -24.85
N TYR A 443 31.23 -6.09 -23.56
CA TYR A 443 32.11 -5.09 -22.94
C TYR A 443 33.58 -5.50 -23.01
N GLN A 444 33.90 -6.76 -22.69
CA GLN A 444 35.27 -7.29 -22.74
C GLN A 444 35.85 -7.23 -24.17
N ASN A 445 35.08 -7.67 -25.18
CA ASN A 445 35.49 -7.58 -26.58
C ASN A 445 35.77 -6.13 -27.02
N LEU A 446 34.99 -5.18 -26.49
CA LEU A 446 35.20 -3.77 -26.76
C LEU A 446 36.51 -3.26 -26.13
N CYS A 447 36.76 -3.62 -24.87
CA CYS A 447 38.00 -3.32 -24.17
C CYS A 447 39.24 -3.90 -24.89
N GLU A 448 39.15 -5.13 -25.38
CA GLU A 448 40.25 -5.79 -26.11
C GLU A 448 40.52 -5.13 -27.47
N SER A 449 39.46 -4.73 -28.18
CA SER A 449 39.59 -4.15 -29.52
C SER A 449 39.93 -2.66 -29.54
N LYS A 450 39.49 -1.88 -28.54
CA LYS A 450 39.64 -0.42 -28.51
C LYS A 450 40.47 0.11 -27.34
N GLY A 451 40.85 -0.75 -26.39
CA GLY A 451 41.41 -0.36 -25.12
C GLY A 451 40.32 -0.19 -24.06
N PHE A 452 40.69 -0.44 -22.80
CA PHE A 452 39.79 -0.38 -21.64
C PHE A 452 39.73 1.02 -21.00
N LEU A 453 40.61 1.94 -21.39
CA LEU A 453 40.72 3.25 -20.77
C LEU A 453 39.72 4.21 -21.45
N PRO A 454 38.66 4.68 -20.75
CA PRO A 454 37.68 5.60 -21.34
C PRO A 454 38.23 7.04 -21.41
N ASP A 455 37.42 7.96 -21.93
CA ASP A 455 37.73 9.40 -21.86
C ASP A 455 37.96 9.85 -20.41
N GLU A 456 38.83 10.85 -20.22
CA GLU A 456 39.30 11.32 -18.90
C GLU A 456 38.16 11.61 -17.92
N ASP A 457 37.04 12.14 -18.41
CA ASP A 457 35.88 12.50 -17.60
C ASP A 457 35.13 11.28 -17.02
N LEU A 458 35.35 10.09 -17.57
CA LEU A 458 34.74 8.83 -17.13
C LEU A 458 35.70 7.95 -16.33
N GLN A 459 36.97 8.32 -16.19
CA GLN A 459 37.96 7.53 -15.45
C GLN A 459 37.88 7.83 -13.93
N GLN A 460 37.75 6.79 -13.12
CA GLN A 460 37.70 6.91 -11.66
C GLN A 460 38.92 7.61 -11.05
N ARG A 461 40.12 7.48 -11.65
CA ARG A 461 41.35 8.15 -11.17
C ARG A 461 41.30 9.68 -11.14
N PHE A 462 40.33 10.29 -11.81
CA PHE A 462 40.11 11.75 -11.78
C PHE A 462 38.96 12.17 -10.84
N PHE A 463 38.38 11.25 -10.07
CA PHE A 463 37.26 11.51 -9.16
C PHE A 463 37.52 12.70 -8.22
N TYR A 464 38.71 12.76 -7.62
CA TYR A 464 39.06 13.89 -6.74
C TYR A 464 39.00 15.24 -7.46
N HIS A 465 39.63 15.34 -8.64
CA HIS A 465 39.72 16.59 -9.39
C HIS A 465 38.37 17.02 -9.96
N LYS A 466 37.54 16.05 -10.38
CA LYS A 466 36.24 16.30 -10.99
C LYS A 466 35.14 16.60 -9.98
N TYR A 467 35.17 15.95 -8.82
CA TYR A 467 34.08 16.03 -7.84
C TYR A 467 34.55 16.60 -6.50
N ILE A 468 35.50 15.96 -5.79
CA ILE A 468 35.86 16.40 -4.43
C ILE A 468 36.33 17.85 -4.41
N LYS A 469 37.32 18.20 -5.25
CA LYS A 469 37.92 19.53 -5.23
C LYS A 469 36.91 20.67 -5.52
N PRO A 470 36.10 20.63 -6.59
CA PRO A 470 35.11 21.68 -6.84
C PRO A 470 34.09 21.86 -5.71
N PHE A 471 33.61 20.77 -5.09
CA PHE A 471 32.66 20.89 -3.97
C PHE A 471 33.32 21.43 -2.70
N MET A 472 34.60 21.13 -2.46
CA MET A 472 35.35 21.74 -1.35
C MET A 472 35.55 23.24 -1.51
N GLU A 473 35.60 23.75 -2.75
CA GLU A 473 35.68 25.19 -3.02
C GLU A 473 34.33 25.90 -2.76
N LEU A 474 33.21 25.18 -2.85
CA LEU A 474 31.87 25.70 -2.55
C LEU A 474 31.55 25.73 -1.06
N GLY A 475 32.04 24.75 -0.30
CA GLY A 475 31.76 24.64 1.12
C GLY A 475 32.33 23.37 1.75
N LYS A 476 32.03 23.22 3.04
CA LYS A 476 32.49 22.06 3.82
C LYS A 476 31.88 20.77 3.26
N THR A 477 32.73 19.80 2.98
CA THR A 477 32.37 18.63 2.16
C THR A 477 32.59 17.33 2.93
N ALA A 478 31.61 16.43 2.87
CA ALA A 478 31.75 15.05 3.31
C ALA A 478 31.76 14.12 2.10
N VAL A 479 32.68 13.17 2.05
CA VAL A 479 32.75 12.15 1.00
C VAL A 479 32.65 10.75 1.60
N PHE A 480 31.75 9.95 1.07
CA PHE A 480 31.50 8.58 1.50
C PHE A 480 32.16 7.62 0.51
N PHE A 481 33.15 6.86 0.97
CA PHE A 481 33.80 5.78 0.23
C PHE A 481 33.13 4.47 0.64
N VAL A 482 32.26 3.95 -0.21
CA VAL A 482 31.46 2.76 0.07
C VAL A 482 32.02 1.60 -0.74
N ASP A 483 32.66 0.65 -0.08
CA ASP A 483 33.30 -0.51 -0.71
C ASP A 483 32.26 -1.41 -1.39
N ALA A 484 32.53 -1.80 -2.63
CA ALA A 484 31.70 -2.72 -3.42
C ALA A 484 30.21 -2.32 -3.61
N MET A 485 29.88 -1.04 -3.71
CA MET A 485 28.49 -0.59 -3.96
C MET A 485 28.13 -0.58 -5.46
N ARG A 486 27.06 -1.31 -5.85
CA ARG A 486 26.55 -1.31 -7.24
C ARG A 486 25.84 0.00 -7.60
N TYR A 487 25.81 0.33 -8.89
CA TYR A 487 25.14 1.53 -9.40
C TYR A 487 23.64 1.57 -9.04
N GLU A 488 22.96 0.42 -9.13
CA GLU A 488 21.53 0.31 -8.81
C GLU A 488 21.22 0.63 -7.34
N VAL A 489 22.11 0.24 -6.41
CA VAL A 489 22.02 0.59 -4.99
C VAL A 489 22.22 2.09 -4.81
N GLY A 490 23.13 2.68 -5.59
CA GLY A 490 23.34 4.13 -5.61
C GLY A 490 22.10 4.91 -6.04
N ASP A 491 21.38 4.39 -7.04
CA ASP A 491 20.14 4.99 -7.53
C ASP A 491 18.99 4.87 -6.51
N ILE A 492 18.94 3.79 -5.73
CA ILE A 492 18.01 3.67 -4.58
C ILE A 492 18.35 4.68 -3.48
N LEU A 493 19.64 4.79 -3.14
CA LEU A 493 20.09 5.77 -2.15
C LEU A 493 19.76 7.20 -2.59
N LYS A 494 19.91 7.49 -3.90
CA LYS A 494 19.48 8.76 -4.49
C LYS A 494 17.99 9.02 -4.25
N GLU A 495 17.10 8.11 -4.65
CA GLU A 495 15.65 8.25 -4.43
C GLU A 495 15.32 8.50 -2.95
N GLN A 496 16.00 7.79 -2.04
CA GLN A 496 15.80 7.96 -0.60
C GLN A 496 16.33 9.30 -0.05
N LEU A 497 17.38 9.87 -0.63
CA LEU A 497 17.90 11.19 -0.25
C LEU A 497 17.02 12.31 -0.82
N GLU A 498 16.50 12.15 -2.03
CA GLU A 498 15.52 13.09 -2.61
C GLU A 498 14.26 13.16 -1.74
N GLY A 499 13.79 12.03 -1.21
CA GLY A 499 12.69 11.99 -0.23
C GLY A 499 12.97 12.73 1.10
N LEU A 500 14.24 12.98 1.43
CA LEU A 500 14.68 13.80 2.56
C LEU A 500 14.90 15.29 2.19
N GLY A 501 14.55 15.67 0.96
CA GLY A 501 14.67 17.05 0.47
C GLY A 501 16.06 17.44 -0.04
N PHE A 502 16.95 16.48 -0.30
CA PHE A 502 18.23 16.77 -0.95
C PHE A 502 18.05 16.92 -2.46
N ASN A 503 18.83 17.82 -3.07
CA ASN A 503 19.01 17.85 -4.52
C ASN A 503 20.12 16.86 -4.89
N THR A 504 19.76 15.69 -5.41
CA THR A 504 20.68 14.57 -5.62
C THR A 504 20.88 14.26 -7.10
N ASN A 505 22.13 14.02 -7.49
CA ASN A 505 22.50 13.59 -8.84
C ASN A 505 23.34 12.32 -8.74
N ILE A 506 23.22 11.44 -9.73
CA ILE A 506 24.04 10.22 -9.87
C ILE A 506 24.75 10.25 -11.22
N PHE A 507 26.06 10.00 -11.21
CA PHE A 507 26.89 9.99 -12.40
C PHE A 507 27.66 8.67 -12.48
N PRO A 508 27.66 8.00 -13.63
CA PRO A 508 28.45 6.79 -13.77
C PRO A 508 29.92 7.13 -14.07
N ILE A 509 30.83 6.33 -13.51
CA ILE A 509 32.28 6.37 -13.79
C ILE A 509 32.77 4.92 -13.91
N TYR A 510 33.77 4.68 -14.76
CA TYR A 510 34.39 3.36 -14.87
C TYR A 510 35.33 3.13 -13.70
N ALA A 511 35.14 2.02 -12.98
CA ALA A 511 36.09 1.54 -12.00
C ALA A 511 37.45 1.28 -12.65
N GLU A 512 38.53 1.60 -11.93
CA GLU A 512 39.89 1.38 -12.41
C GLU A 512 40.24 -0.11 -12.43
N LEU A 513 40.98 -0.54 -13.47
CA LEU A 513 41.34 -1.94 -13.65
C LEU A 513 42.73 -2.26 -13.06
N PRO A 514 42.91 -3.45 -12.43
CA PRO A 514 41.87 -4.43 -12.11
C PRO A 514 40.91 -3.92 -11.02
N THR A 515 39.63 -4.31 -11.09
CA THR A 515 38.58 -3.88 -10.15
C THR A 515 38.72 -4.57 -8.79
N SER A 516 39.78 -4.25 -8.06
CA SER A 516 40.03 -4.71 -6.69
C SER A 516 40.13 -3.51 -5.75
N THR A 517 39.79 -3.71 -4.48
CA THR A 517 39.81 -2.66 -3.45
C THR A 517 41.16 -1.94 -3.35
N SER A 518 42.28 -2.67 -3.49
CA SER A 518 43.64 -2.09 -3.47
C SER A 518 43.94 -1.15 -4.64
N VAL A 519 43.14 -1.22 -5.71
CA VAL A 519 43.21 -0.31 -6.86
C VAL A 519 42.20 0.79 -6.68
N GLY A 520 40.92 0.45 -6.62
CA GLY A 520 39.81 1.39 -6.63
C GLY A 520 39.91 2.41 -5.49
N MET A 521 40.08 1.96 -4.25
CA MET A 521 40.16 2.88 -3.10
C MET A 521 41.38 3.82 -3.16
N ASN A 522 42.47 3.41 -3.80
CA ASN A 522 43.66 4.24 -3.93
C ASN A 522 43.54 5.27 -5.06
N VAL A 523 42.76 5.00 -6.11
CA VAL A 523 42.56 5.97 -7.21
C VAL A 523 41.45 6.97 -6.95
N LEU A 524 40.61 6.76 -5.93
CA LEU A 524 39.64 7.76 -5.46
C LEU A 524 40.30 9.01 -4.85
N VAL A 525 41.59 8.93 -4.49
CA VAL A 525 42.41 10.07 -4.06
C VAL A 525 43.47 10.41 -5.11
N PRO A 526 44.08 11.61 -5.10
CA PRO A 526 45.10 12.03 -6.06
C PRO A 526 46.33 11.10 -6.15
N SER A 527 46.27 10.14 -7.07
CA SER A 527 47.28 9.09 -7.22
C SER A 527 47.95 9.07 -8.59
N THR A 528 47.62 10.01 -9.47
CA THR A 528 48.16 10.07 -10.84
C THR A 528 49.34 11.04 -10.95
N LYS A 529 50.24 10.74 -11.88
CA LYS A 529 51.32 11.63 -12.32
C LYS A 529 51.19 11.83 -13.82
N SER A 530 50.86 13.05 -14.25
CA SER A 530 50.58 13.36 -15.65
C SER A 530 49.49 12.46 -16.29
N GLY A 531 48.46 12.08 -15.50
CA GLY A 531 47.38 11.20 -15.92
C GLY A 531 47.68 9.69 -15.84
N GLU A 532 48.93 9.32 -15.60
CA GLU A 532 49.35 7.93 -15.48
C GLU A 532 49.39 7.46 -14.02
N LEU A 533 49.16 6.17 -13.80
CA LEU A 533 49.30 5.50 -12.50
C LEU A 533 50.60 4.73 -12.47
N GLU A 534 51.41 4.93 -11.43
CA GLU A 534 52.65 4.19 -11.22
C GLU A 534 52.43 3.10 -10.16
N PRO A 535 52.23 1.82 -10.56
CA PRO A 535 51.80 0.77 -9.66
C PRO A 535 52.87 0.35 -8.64
N LEU A 536 52.44 0.10 -7.41
CA LEU A 536 53.26 -0.45 -6.34
C LEU A 536 52.93 -1.93 -6.12
N PHE A 537 53.89 -2.80 -6.43
CA PHE A 537 53.73 -4.24 -6.27
C PHE A 537 54.38 -4.76 -5.00
N ASP A 538 53.64 -5.58 -4.27
CA ASP A 538 54.21 -6.47 -3.27
C ASP A 538 54.72 -7.73 -3.97
N LYS A 539 56.03 -7.96 -3.89
CA LYS A 539 56.69 -9.08 -4.56
C LYS A 539 56.44 -10.41 -3.87
N GLU A 540 56.24 -10.41 -2.55
CA GLU A 540 56.01 -11.62 -1.77
C GLU A 540 54.58 -12.12 -2.00
N GLU A 541 53.63 -11.19 -1.90
CA GLU A 541 52.20 -11.46 -2.05
C GLU A 541 51.72 -11.48 -3.52
N ARG A 542 52.61 -11.12 -4.46
CA ARG A 542 52.33 -11.03 -5.91
C ARG A 542 51.08 -10.21 -6.24
N LYS A 543 50.85 -9.12 -5.50
CA LYS A 543 49.65 -8.29 -5.64
C LYS A 543 49.99 -6.81 -5.77
N LEU A 544 49.10 -6.09 -6.45
CA LEU A 544 49.12 -4.64 -6.52
C LEU A 544 48.60 -4.09 -5.18
N VAL A 545 49.42 -3.30 -4.50
CA VAL A 545 49.12 -2.79 -3.15
C VAL A 545 48.85 -1.28 -3.11
N GLY A 546 48.99 -0.60 -4.25
CA GLY A 546 48.67 0.82 -4.38
C GLY A 546 49.47 1.52 -5.46
N PHE A 547 49.67 2.83 -5.34
CA PHE A 547 50.28 3.67 -6.38
C PHE A 547 51.30 4.67 -5.83
N GLN A 548 52.30 4.99 -6.64
CA GLN A 548 53.26 6.06 -6.38
C GLN A 548 52.70 7.39 -6.90
N THR A 549 52.66 8.41 -6.05
CA THR A 549 52.25 9.78 -6.40
C THR A 549 53.28 10.78 -5.90
N GLY A 550 54.03 11.39 -6.83
CA GLY A 550 55.19 12.22 -6.49
C GLY A 550 56.18 11.46 -5.58
N ASN A 551 56.38 11.95 -4.36
CA ASN A 551 57.27 11.35 -3.37
C ASN A 551 56.55 10.40 -2.39
N ARG A 552 55.27 10.08 -2.61
CA ARG A 552 54.44 9.28 -1.70
C ARG A 552 54.00 7.96 -2.31
N GLN A 553 53.77 7.00 -1.42
CA GLN A 553 53.12 5.73 -1.71
C GLN A 553 51.71 5.78 -1.14
N VAL A 554 50.69 5.59 -1.98
CA VAL A 554 49.29 5.54 -1.57
C VAL A 554 48.89 4.07 -1.46
N ARG A 555 48.86 3.54 -0.24
CA ARG A 555 48.53 2.13 0.02
C ARG A 555 47.53 1.98 1.16
N THR A 556 47.72 2.74 2.23
CA THR A 556 46.93 2.67 3.46
C THR A 556 45.93 3.81 3.58
N ILE A 557 44.98 3.68 4.51
CA ILE A 557 44.05 4.77 4.87
C ILE A 557 44.84 6.03 5.26
N GLN A 558 45.92 5.88 6.04
CA GLN A 558 46.75 6.99 6.49
C GLN A 558 47.46 7.66 5.32
N ASP A 559 47.92 6.91 4.33
CA ASP A 559 48.52 7.50 3.12
C ASP A 559 47.49 8.29 2.32
N ARG A 560 46.27 7.74 2.14
CA ARG A 560 45.17 8.40 1.43
C ARG A 560 44.76 9.70 2.11
N GLN A 561 44.57 9.68 3.44
CA GLN A 561 44.26 10.88 4.22
C GLN A 561 45.33 11.95 4.04
N LYS A 562 46.60 11.56 4.20
CA LYS A 562 47.75 12.47 4.06
C LYS A 562 47.85 13.07 2.66
N VAL A 563 47.53 12.33 1.59
CA VAL A 563 47.49 12.86 0.22
C VAL A 563 46.38 13.90 0.05
N LEU A 564 45.18 13.62 0.58
CA LEU A 564 44.07 14.58 0.53
C LEU A 564 44.38 15.87 1.29
N GLU A 565 45.04 15.78 2.44
CA GLU A 565 45.45 16.94 3.24
C GLU A 565 46.43 17.84 2.48
N GLU A 566 47.43 17.24 1.83
CA GLU A 566 48.45 18.00 1.10
C GLU A 566 47.92 18.63 -0.18
N VAL A 567 47.18 17.85 -0.99
CA VAL A 567 46.67 18.34 -2.27
C VAL A 567 45.53 19.34 -2.06
N GLY A 568 44.69 19.12 -1.05
CA GLY A 568 43.60 20.02 -0.69
C GLY A 568 44.02 21.22 0.17
N ASN A 569 45.24 21.21 0.71
CA ASN A 569 45.74 22.17 1.70
C ASN A 569 44.70 22.43 2.83
N ILE A 570 44.19 21.33 3.39
CA ILE A 570 43.04 21.36 4.30
C ILE A 570 43.13 20.22 5.30
N LYS A 571 42.55 20.41 6.48
CA LYS A 571 42.46 19.33 7.46
C LYS A 571 41.43 18.30 7.01
N VAL A 572 41.84 17.03 6.95
CA VAL A 572 40.98 15.90 6.59
C VAL A 572 40.74 15.04 7.82
N GLU A 573 39.48 14.72 8.07
CA GLU A 573 39.09 13.73 9.08
C GLU A 573 38.63 12.46 8.37
N TRP A 574 39.14 11.29 8.80
CA TRP A 574 38.79 10.00 8.21
C TRP A 574 38.13 9.10 9.26
N ILE A 575 36.87 8.70 9.05
CA ILE A 575 36.05 7.98 10.05
C ILE A 575 35.36 6.79 9.38
N ARG A 576 35.17 5.68 10.11
CA ARG A 576 34.32 4.57 9.65
C ARG A 576 32.84 4.94 9.71
N LEU A 577 32.03 4.50 8.75
CA LEU A 577 30.59 4.75 8.74
C LEU A 577 29.92 4.30 10.04
N ASP A 578 30.21 3.07 10.49
CA ASP A 578 29.69 2.53 11.76
C ASP A 578 30.11 3.34 12.99
N GLU A 579 31.32 3.89 12.99
CA GLU A 579 31.83 4.71 14.08
C GLU A 579 31.13 6.06 14.12
N LEU A 580 30.96 6.70 12.96
CA LEU A 580 30.19 7.94 12.85
C LEU A 580 28.74 7.72 13.24
N TYR A 581 28.11 6.65 12.77
CA TYR A 581 26.72 6.30 13.10
C TYR A 581 26.50 6.16 14.62
N LYS A 582 27.41 5.48 15.33
CA LYS A 582 27.29 5.24 16.77
C LYS A 582 27.70 6.45 17.62
N ASN A 583 28.76 7.14 17.23
CA ASN A 583 29.49 8.08 18.10
C ASN A 583 29.60 9.50 17.50
N TYR A 584 28.65 9.95 16.67
CA TYR A 584 28.74 11.26 16.00
C TYR A 584 28.95 12.43 16.98
N ASN A 585 28.37 12.37 18.18
CA ASN A 585 28.56 13.38 19.22
C ASN A 585 30.00 13.47 19.73
N GLU A 586 30.69 12.34 19.87
CA GLU A 586 32.07 12.27 20.32
C GLU A 586 33.04 12.82 19.26
N LYS A 587 32.65 12.71 17.98
CA LYS A 587 33.41 13.22 16.83
C LYS A 587 33.18 14.71 16.54
N LYS A 588 32.33 15.39 17.31
CA LYS A 588 31.97 16.80 17.09
C LYS A 588 33.18 17.72 16.88
N SER A 589 34.20 17.62 17.73
CA SER A 589 35.37 18.51 17.65
C SER A 589 36.20 18.28 16.38
N SER A 590 36.41 17.02 15.98
CA SER A 590 37.15 16.70 14.77
C SER A 590 36.36 17.09 13.53
N LEU A 591 35.05 16.77 13.49
CA LEU A 591 34.12 17.14 12.43
C LEU A 591 34.02 18.66 12.24
N ILE A 592 33.96 19.46 13.31
CA ILE A 592 33.95 20.93 13.20
C ILE A 592 35.25 21.44 12.59
N SER A 593 36.40 20.89 13.00
CA SER A 593 37.72 21.38 12.58
C SER A 593 38.17 20.95 11.18
N ALA A 594 37.60 19.87 10.64
CA ALA A 594 37.97 19.34 9.34
C ALA A 594 37.21 20.07 8.23
N GLY A 595 37.89 20.44 7.15
CA GLY A 595 37.21 21.01 5.97
C GLY A 595 36.73 19.96 4.97
N LEU A 596 37.34 18.77 5.02
CA LEU A 596 36.90 17.56 4.33
C LEU A 596 36.77 16.42 5.33
N THR A 597 35.66 15.70 5.30
CA THR A 597 35.51 14.45 6.07
C THR A 597 35.30 13.29 5.12
N VAL A 598 36.17 12.28 5.21
CA VAL A 598 36.02 11.01 4.52
C VAL A 598 35.33 10.02 5.47
N VAL A 599 34.20 9.48 5.05
CA VAL A 599 33.48 8.42 5.76
C VAL A 599 33.61 7.16 4.93
N HIS A 600 34.19 6.08 5.46
CA HIS A 600 34.32 4.84 4.68
C HIS A 600 33.52 3.69 5.26
N SER A 601 33.03 2.80 4.40
CA SER A 601 32.29 1.60 4.76
C SER A 601 32.85 0.41 3.98
N GLU A 602 33.07 -0.71 4.68
CA GLU A 602 33.54 -1.99 4.13
C GLU A 602 32.42 -3.06 4.25
N GLU A 603 31.21 -2.61 4.58
CA GLU A 603 30.18 -3.49 5.15
C GLU A 603 29.51 -4.33 4.06
N ILE A 604 29.38 -3.77 2.86
CA ILE A 604 28.84 -4.44 1.67
C ILE A 604 29.81 -5.53 1.21
N ASP A 605 31.08 -5.18 1.01
CA ASP A 605 32.12 -6.11 0.56
C ASP A 605 32.31 -7.28 1.53
N LYS A 606 32.44 -6.99 2.84
CA LYS A 606 32.50 -8.03 3.89
C LYS A 606 31.28 -8.92 3.93
N ALA A 607 30.09 -8.37 3.67
CA ALA A 607 28.87 -9.18 3.59
C ALA A 607 28.92 -10.14 2.40
N GLY A 608 29.52 -9.74 1.28
CA GLY A 608 29.78 -10.62 0.13
C GLY A 608 30.76 -11.75 0.47
N GLU A 609 31.91 -11.45 1.08
CA GLU A 609 32.95 -12.45 1.41
C GLU A 609 32.49 -13.49 2.45
N THR A 610 31.63 -13.08 3.38
CA THR A 610 31.17 -13.95 4.47
C THR A 610 30.01 -14.88 4.06
N GLY A 611 29.61 -14.88 2.78
CA GLY A 611 28.72 -15.89 2.19
C GLY A 611 27.36 -15.97 2.89
N PHE A 612 26.56 -14.91 2.82
CA PHE A 612 25.29 -14.87 3.55
C PHE A 612 24.14 -15.60 2.84
N LEU A 613 24.07 -16.91 3.05
CA LEU A 613 22.84 -17.72 2.93
C LEU A 613 21.77 -17.34 4.00
N ALA A 614 22.09 -16.49 4.99
CA ALA A 614 21.23 -16.24 6.16
C ALA A 614 20.65 -14.81 6.28
N LYS A 615 21.20 -13.80 5.59
CA LYS A 615 20.71 -12.40 5.70
C LYS A 615 19.77 -11.96 4.57
N GLY A 616 19.67 -12.74 3.50
CA GLY A 616 18.90 -12.38 2.31
C GLY A 616 19.50 -11.21 1.52
N PHE A 617 18.90 -10.88 0.38
CA PHE A 617 19.34 -9.86 -0.58
C PHE A 617 19.18 -8.39 -0.09
N ASP A 618 18.90 -8.18 1.20
CA ASP A 618 18.61 -6.86 1.80
C ASP A 618 19.78 -6.25 2.60
N PHE A 619 20.98 -6.82 2.51
CA PHE A 619 22.10 -6.41 3.37
C PHE A 619 22.60 -4.97 3.14
N PHE A 620 22.32 -4.37 1.98
CA PHE A 620 22.65 -2.96 1.71
C PHE A 620 21.77 -1.98 2.47
N GLN A 621 20.55 -2.37 2.88
CA GLN A 621 19.59 -1.46 3.50
C GLN A 621 20.12 -0.85 4.81
N ASP A 622 20.89 -1.63 5.57
CA ASP A 622 21.55 -1.14 6.78
C ASP A 622 22.62 -0.08 6.45
N THR A 623 23.48 -0.34 5.46
CA THR A 623 24.48 0.63 4.98
C THR A 623 23.82 1.90 4.45
N ILE A 624 22.79 1.79 3.61
CA ILE A 624 22.01 2.92 3.10
C ILE A 624 21.42 3.74 4.25
N SER A 625 20.79 3.08 5.23
CA SER A 625 20.18 3.73 6.39
C SER A 625 21.21 4.48 7.24
N LYS A 626 22.38 3.89 7.44
CA LYS A 626 23.50 4.52 8.15
C LYS A 626 24.06 5.72 7.40
N ILE A 627 24.22 5.64 6.07
CA ILE A 627 24.65 6.76 5.24
C ILE A 627 23.66 7.93 5.39
N LYS A 628 22.36 7.68 5.23
CA LYS A 628 21.31 8.70 5.38
C LYS A 628 21.38 9.37 6.75
N PHE A 629 21.42 8.58 7.81
CA PHE A 629 21.53 9.09 9.17
C PHE A 629 22.78 9.98 9.35
N CYS A 630 23.94 9.52 8.86
CA CYS A 630 25.18 10.27 8.97
C CYS A 630 25.12 11.58 8.18
N ILE A 631 24.56 11.59 6.97
CA ILE A 631 24.36 12.80 6.16
C ILE A 631 23.49 13.80 6.93
N GLU A 632 22.37 13.37 7.52
CA GLU A 632 21.50 14.25 8.31
C GLU A 632 22.22 14.84 9.54
N ARG A 633 22.99 14.03 10.27
CA ARG A 633 23.77 14.50 11.43
C ARG A 633 24.89 15.45 11.02
N LEU A 634 25.53 15.22 9.89
CA LEU A 634 26.62 16.08 9.39
C LEU A 634 26.12 17.50 9.07
N LYS A 635 24.83 17.70 8.77
CA LYS A 635 24.26 19.07 8.63
C LYS A 635 24.47 19.92 9.87
N GLU A 636 24.40 19.32 11.06
CA GLU A 636 24.58 20.00 12.35
C GLU A 636 26.01 20.53 12.54
N PHE A 637 26.97 20.04 11.74
CA PHE A 637 28.37 20.45 11.74
C PHE A 637 28.77 21.28 10.51
N GLN A 638 27.79 21.93 9.87
CA GLN A 638 27.95 22.85 8.72
C GLN A 638 28.47 22.17 7.45
N PHE A 639 28.26 20.86 7.28
CA PHE A 639 28.51 20.21 6.00
C PHE A 639 27.40 20.61 5.01
N GLU A 640 27.82 21.06 3.83
CA GLU A 640 26.91 21.55 2.78
C GLU A 640 26.90 20.59 1.58
N ASN A 641 28.04 19.94 1.31
CA ASN A 641 28.22 19.07 0.16
C ASN A 641 28.46 17.63 0.60
N TYR A 642 27.78 16.70 -0.08
CA TYR A 642 27.86 15.27 0.19
C TYR A 642 28.16 14.53 -1.11
N LEU A 643 29.28 13.81 -1.13
CA LEU A 643 29.69 12.97 -2.25
C LEU A 643 29.67 11.52 -1.80
N ILE A 644 29.19 10.62 -2.64
CA ILE A 644 29.13 9.19 -2.34
C ILE A 644 29.69 8.46 -3.55
N VAL A 645 30.67 7.60 -3.33
CA VAL A 645 31.38 6.91 -4.41
C VAL A 645 31.72 5.48 -4.00
N SER A 646 31.68 4.60 -4.98
CA SER A 646 32.17 3.24 -4.87
C SER A 646 33.50 3.09 -5.60
N ASP A 647 34.33 2.19 -5.10
CA ASP A 647 35.59 1.81 -5.73
C ASP A 647 35.39 0.74 -6.81
N HIS A 648 34.51 -0.24 -6.57
CA HIS A 648 34.03 -1.21 -7.55
C HIS A 648 32.59 -1.65 -7.25
N GLY A 649 32.07 -2.58 -8.04
CA GLY A 649 30.83 -3.30 -7.74
C GLY A 649 31.09 -4.79 -7.54
N PHE A 650 30.04 -5.59 -7.55
CA PHE A 650 30.10 -7.05 -7.54
C PHE A 650 29.04 -7.62 -8.48
N ILE A 651 29.17 -8.90 -8.80
CA ILE A 651 28.16 -9.67 -9.52
C ILE A 651 27.40 -10.52 -8.50
N GLU A 652 26.08 -10.52 -8.58
CA GLU A 652 25.23 -11.37 -7.75
C GLU A 652 25.22 -12.79 -8.31
N TYR A 653 25.48 -13.76 -7.44
CA TYR A 653 25.40 -15.19 -7.76
C TYR A 653 24.33 -15.86 -6.89
N ASP A 654 23.31 -16.44 -7.51
CA ASP A 654 22.17 -17.02 -6.80
C ASP A 654 22.35 -18.53 -6.58
N ILE A 655 23.09 -18.88 -5.53
CA ILE A 655 23.37 -20.27 -5.14
C ILE A 655 22.08 -21.04 -4.78
N ASP A 656 21.04 -20.36 -4.28
CA ASP A 656 19.78 -21.00 -3.90
C ASP A 656 18.98 -21.53 -5.11
N SER A 657 19.34 -21.08 -6.32
CA SER A 657 18.74 -21.57 -7.56
C SER A 657 19.30 -22.92 -8.02
N GLU A 658 20.43 -23.36 -7.43
CA GLU A 658 21.10 -24.63 -7.77
C GLU A 658 20.60 -25.83 -6.95
N PHE A 659 19.72 -25.60 -5.96
CA PHE A 659 19.14 -26.60 -5.05
C PHE A 659 17.61 -26.58 -5.07
#